data_AF-A0A1B8D2A3-F1
#
_entry.id   AF-A0A1B8D2A3-F1
#
_cell.length_a   1.000
_cell.length_b   1.000
_cell.length_c   1.000
_cell.angle_alpha   90.00
_cell.angle_beta   90.00
_cell.angle_gamma   90.00
#
_symmetry.space_group_name_H-M   'P 1'
#
loop_
_entity.id
_entity.type
_entity.pdbx_description
1 polymer ?
#
loop_
_entity_poly.entity_id
_entity_poly.type
_entity_poly.pdbx_seq_one_letter_code
_entity_poly.pdbx_strand_id
1 'polypeptide(L)'
;MKSYSIASAAATAFAGAALLVSIVKADVDTIVIKGSHFFYKTNGTEFFIKGIAYQQEAPANGSETTSTSFSDPLADEAGCTRDVPLLQQLGTNVVRVYAIDPTKDHSKCMTLLENAGIYVLQDLSNPGNSIIRDQPEWTTSLFAGYAAVIDEMSKYTNTLGFFAGNEVSNQVNNTDASAFVKAAVRDSKAYIKTKGYRDIGVGYATNDDADIRLNLADYFNCGQAEEAIDFWGYNIYSWCGDSSFTKSGYDQRTKEFETYSVPAFFAEYGCNVPSPRVFTEVAAIYGSQMTGVWSGGIVYMYFQEANKYGLVQLDGNNVDKLSDFGVLASQVAKVKPSQTAMSAYQVTNTAARSCPTIGTDWAASSNLPPIANSEVCDCMVKSLSCVAKDGMKGTDITTQFNYVCGLDADACVGISANATTGKYGAYSMCTSEQKLSFAFNQYFQKQNSASTACDFSGNAQTQAGSTAGNCVSLIAAAGKDGSGTVTAVPTSGGSATGGSSSAATSTGAAMGSVVIPQFEIGTLSMGVDDDLPDLSSIFAAQTTKTANDRAGKTEKTTAESAVKRTGAVKEGEVAQKAKPRRRVLKTVSDNTLLRPVGKEAGRGEERRQKSASSAHQHSLPSNLEEMQGNFKRIEKSLDRLEEFGRTRELAIERLPAVDVEDMREKPRREKKVADILQEQLESEDEDVTEPRTRRTGTVKSVANVRAGTPETEDYSPVEDESDDMSTLSGAMILHWRRTRKKMILVRHPSL
;
A
#
# COMPACT_ATOMS: atom_id res chain seq x y z
N MET A 1 -65.84 -40.71 -56.76
CA MET A 1 -65.86 -41.18 -55.37
C MET A 1 -64.42 -41.28 -54.86
N LYS A 2 -64.11 -40.75 -53.67
CA LYS A 2 -63.25 -41.28 -52.56
C LYS A 2 -61.82 -41.84 -52.86
N SER A 3 -60.77 -41.76 -52.00
CA SER A 3 -60.51 -41.10 -50.68
C SER A 3 -59.01 -41.22 -50.21
N TYR A 4 -58.48 -40.21 -49.50
CA TYR A 4 -57.62 -40.14 -48.28
C TYR A 4 -56.58 -41.20 -47.76
N SER A 5 -55.41 -40.71 -47.26
CA SER A 5 -54.72 -40.94 -45.92
C SER A 5 -54.07 -42.29 -45.48
N ILE A 6 -53.16 -42.47 -44.46
CA ILE A 6 -52.15 -41.66 -43.65
C ILE A 6 -51.18 -42.59 -42.81
N ALA A 7 -49.88 -42.24 -42.64
CA ALA A 7 -48.84 -42.53 -41.57
C ALA A 7 -48.72 -43.94 -40.85
N SER A 8 -47.77 -44.32 -39.95
CA SER A 8 -46.53 -43.74 -39.34
C SER A 8 -45.61 -44.79 -38.64
N ALA A 9 -44.38 -44.38 -38.26
CA ALA A 9 -43.53 -44.80 -37.11
C ALA A 9 -42.73 -46.14 -37.03
N ALA A 10 -41.39 -46.02 -36.91
CA ALA A 10 -40.49 -46.85 -36.08
C ALA A 10 -39.21 -46.05 -35.75
N ALA A 11 -38.64 -46.18 -34.55
CA ALA A 11 -37.52 -45.35 -34.07
C ALA A 11 -36.22 -46.15 -33.88
N THR A 12 -35.08 -45.57 -34.26
CA THR A 12 -33.72 -46.10 -34.05
C THR A 12 -32.91 -45.21 -33.13
N ALA A 13 -32.20 -45.81 -32.18
CA ALA A 13 -31.33 -45.12 -31.25
C ALA A 13 -29.98 -44.74 -31.90
N PHE A 14 -29.45 -43.57 -31.54
CA PHE A 14 -28.03 -43.24 -31.71
C PHE A 14 -27.51 -42.55 -30.44
N ALA A 15 -26.27 -42.89 -30.06
CA ALA A 15 -25.68 -42.49 -28.79
C ALA A 15 -25.22 -41.03 -28.82
N GLY A 16 -25.83 -40.18 -27.97
CA GLY A 16 -25.31 -38.87 -27.62
C GLY A 16 -24.48 -38.96 -26.35
N ALA A 17 -23.18 -39.26 -26.48
CA ALA A 17 -22.25 -39.11 -25.37
C ALA A 17 -22.02 -37.63 -25.09
N ALA A 18 -22.77 -37.07 -24.13
CA ALA A 18 -22.60 -35.69 -23.72
C ALA A 18 -21.23 -35.51 -23.07
N LEU A 19 -20.33 -34.79 -23.74
CA LEU A 19 -19.11 -34.29 -23.14
C LEU A 19 -19.50 -33.24 -22.08
N LEU A 20 -19.70 -33.70 -20.83
CA LEU A 20 -19.67 -32.83 -19.68
C LEU A 20 -18.21 -32.40 -19.46
N VAL A 21 -17.76 -31.46 -20.29
CA VAL A 21 -16.62 -30.62 -19.94
C VAL A 21 -17.08 -29.82 -18.73
N SER A 22 -16.71 -30.29 -17.54
CA SER A 22 -16.68 -29.43 -16.37
C SER A 22 -15.87 -28.21 -16.77
N ILE A 23 -16.54 -27.06 -16.88
CA ILE A 23 -15.86 -25.78 -17.00
C ILE A 23 -15.22 -25.57 -15.63
N VAL A 24 -14.02 -26.14 -15.46
CA VAL A 24 -13.09 -25.70 -14.43
C VAL A 24 -12.86 -24.25 -14.80
N LYS A 25 -13.47 -23.36 -14.01
CA LYS A 25 -13.21 -21.93 -14.09
C LYS A 25 -11.73 -21.81 -13.75
N ALA A 26 -10.90 -21.66 -14.77
CA ALA A 26 -9.48 -21.50 -14.58
C ALA A 26 -9.30 -20.12 -13.95
N ASP A 27 -8.76 -20.10 -12.74
CA ASP A 27 -8.37 -18.87 -12.09
C ASP A 27 -7.43 -18.09 -13.02
N VAL A 28 -7.43 -16.75 -12.97
CA VAL A 28 -6.49 -16.00 -13.81
C VAL A 28 -5.04 -16.31 -13.44
N ASP A 29 -4.18 -16.34 -14.46
CA ASP A 29 -2.76 -16.67 -14.31
C ASP A 29 -2.06 -15.63 -13.43
N THR A 30 -1.75 -16.00 -12.19
CA THR A 30 -1.17 -15.11 -11.18
C THR A 30 0.08 -14.41 -11.72
N ILE A 31 0.25 -13.13 -11.39
CA ILE A 31 1.46 -12.39 -11.76
C ILE A 31 2.58 -12.68 -10.75
N VAL A 32 3.80 -12.81 -11.25
CA VAL A 32 5.03 -13.02 -10.47
C VAL A 32 6.09 -11.99 -10.86
N ILE A 33 7.02 -11.74 -9.94
CA ILE A 33 8.14 -10.79 -10.11
C ILE A 33 9.40 -11.58 -10.48
N LYS A 34 10.17 -11.10 -11.45
CA LYS A 34 11.53 -11.56 -11.73
C LYS A 34 12.39 -10.35 -12.08
N GLY A 35 13.36 -10.02 -11.22
CA GLY A 35 14.12 -8.78 -11.34
C GLY A 35 13.20 -7.56 -11.32
N SER A 36 13.44 -6.59 -12.20
CA SER A 36 12.66 -5.35 -12.30
C SER A 36 11.38 -5.46 -13.14
N HIS A 37 10.86 -6.66 -13.42
CA HIS A 37 9.70 -6.86 -14.30
C HIS A 37 8.67 -7.85 -13.73
N PHE A 38 7.41 -7.64 -14.11
CA PHE A 38 6.29 -8.53 -13.83
C PHE A 38 6.02 -9.49 -15.00
N PHE A 39 5.57 -10.71 -14.70
CA PHE A 39 5.25 -11.73 -15.71
C PHE A 39 4.04 -12.56 -15.30
N TYR A 40 3.27 -13.03 -16.28
CA TYR A 40 2.30 -14.10 -16.09
C TYR A 40 3.01 -15.41 -15.69
N LYS A 41 2.60 -16.05 -14.60
CA LYS A 41 3.32 -17.20 -14.01
C LYS A 41 3.37 -18.43 -14.91
N THR A 42 2.29 -18.73 -15.62
CA THR A 42 2.13 -19.99 -16.37
C THR A 42 2.64 -19.85 -17.80
N ASN A 43 2.34 -18.74 -18.48
CA ASN A 43 2.78 -18.52 -19.87
C ASN A 43 4.09 -17.73 -20.00
N GLY A 44 4.58 -17.08 -18.94
CA GLY A 44 5.85 -16.36 -18.94
C GLY A 44 5.86 -15.06 -19.75
N THR A 45 4.73 -14.56 -20.23
CA THR A 45 4.68 -13.28 -20.96
C THR A 45 4.84 -12.11 -19.98
N GLU A 46 5.56 -11.07 -20.38
CA GLU A 46 5.75 -9.84 -19.60
C GLU A 46 4.42 -9.09 -19.40
N PHE A 47 4.18 -8.68 -18.15
CA PHE A 47 2.96 -8.01 -17.71
C PHE A 47 3.21 -6.52 -17.53
N PHE A 48 2.63 -5.71 -18.42
CA PHE A 48 2.57 -4.26 -18.25
C PHE A 48 1.22 -3.86 -17.63
N ILE A 49 1.30 -3.07 -16.55
CA ILE A 49 0.14 -2.49 -15.86
C ILE A 49 -0.48 -1.43 -16.77
N LYS A 50 -1.73 -1.65 -17.18
CA LYS A 50 -2.66 -0.68 -17.80
C LYS A 50 -3.76 -0.41 -16.79
N GLY A 51 -3.44 0.40 -15.77
CA GLY A 51 -4.24 0.51 -14.56
C GLY A 51 -5.19 1.73 -14.51
N ILE A 52 -6.18 1.66 -13.62
CA ILE A 52 -7.01 2.80 -13.20
C ILE A 52 -7.22 2.78 -11.68
N ALA A 53 -7.12 3.93 -11.03
CA ALA A 53 -7.50 4.12 -9.63
C ALA A 53 -9.03 4.00 -9.47
N TYR A 54 -9.50 3.01 -8.72
CA TYR A 54 -10.93 2.65 -8.58
C TYR A 54 -11.35 2.74 -7.12
N GLN A 55 -11.67 3.96 -6.70
CA GLN A 55 -12.02 4.29 -5.32
C GLN A 55 -12.91 5.54 -5.35
N GLN A 56 -14.07 5.49 -4.70
CA GLN A 56 -14.88 6.69 -4.49
C GLN A 56 -14.38 7.44 -3.26
N GLU A 57 -14.49 8.77 -3.26
CA GLU A 57 -14.27 9.56 -2.06
C GLU A 57 -15.35 9.23 -1.00
N ALA A 58 -15.05 9.46 0.28
CA ALA A 58 -16.05 9.32 1.33
C ALA A 58 -17.17 10.36 1.14
N PRO A 59 -18.45 10.03 1.39
CA PRO A 59 -19.55 10.98 1.26
C PRO A 59 -19.27 12.27 2.03
N ALA A 60 -19.17 13.39 1.32
CA ALA A 60 -18.74 14.67 1.87
C ALA A 60 -19.75 15.23 2.89
N ASN A 61 -19.54 14.92 4.18
CA ASN A 61 -20.35 15.41 5.30
C ASN A 61 -20.03 16.87 5.68
N GLY A 62 -19.94 17.76 4.69
CA GLY A 62 -20.00 19.22 4.84
C GLY A 62 -18.97 19.89 5.76
N SER A 63 -17.90 19.20 6.16
CA SER A 63 -16.92 19.71 7.12
C SER A 63 -15.57 19.01 6.94
N GLU A 64 -14.49 19.78 6.81
CA GLU A 64 -13.12 19.28 6.87
C GLU A 64 -12.84 18.69 8.25
N THR A 65 -13.09 17.40 8.38
CA THR A 65 -12.79 16.61 9.57
C THR A 65 -12.04 15.36 9.13
N THR A 66 -11.19 14.86 10.03
CA THR A 66 -10.38 13.64 9.88
C THR A 66 -11.28 12.40 9.86
N SER A 67 -12.08 12.25 8.81
CA SER A 67 -13.07 11.17 8.73
C SER A 67 -12.37 9.85 8.45
N THR A 68 -12.60 8.88 9.33
CA THR A 68 -12.13 7.50 9.16
C THR A 68 -13.02 6.70 8.21
N SER A 69 -14.13 7.28 7.73
CA SER A 69 -15.03 6.67 6.76
C SER A 69 -14.41 6.59 5.37
N PHE A 70 -14.65 5.49 4.66
CA PHE A 70 -14.33 5.32 3.25
C PHE A 70 -15.45 4.54 2.56
N SER A 71 -15.56 4.67 1.23
CA SER A 71 -16.34 3.71 0.43
C SER A 71 -15.49 2.46 0.20
N ASP A 72 -16.12 1.29 0.19
CA ASP A 72 -15.47 0.04 -0.21
C ASP A 72 -16.02 -0.36 -1.59
N PRO A 73 -15.28 -0.10 -2.66
CA PRO A 73 -15.77 -0.33 -4.01
C PRO A 73 -15.68 -1.81 -4.43
N LEU A 74 -14.99 -2.67 -3.66
CA LEU A 74 -14.88 -4.10 -3.92
C LEU A 74 -15.97 -4.91 -3.18
N ALA A 75 -16.55 -4.35 -2.12
CA ALA A 75 -17.75 -4.90 -1.46
C ALA A 75 -19.07 -4.40 -2.08
N ASP A 76 -19.06 -3.46 -3.02
CA ASP A 76 -20.25 -3.04 -3.78
C ASP A 76 -20.48 -3.92 -5.01
N GLU A 77 -21.26 -4.99 -4.86
CA GLU A 77 -21.65 -5.87 -5.98
C GLU A 77 -22.31 -5.12 -7.15
N ALA A 78 -23.12 -4.08 -6.86
CA ALA A 78 -23.86 -3.35 -7.87
C ALA A 78 -22.94 -2.40 -8.64
N GLY A 79 -22.07 -1.68 -7.93
CA GLY A 79 -20.99 -0.88 -8.49
C GLY A 79 -20.07 -1.72 -9.38
N CYS A 80 -19.52 -2.83 -8.88
CA CYS A 80 -18.65 -3.68 -9.70
C CYS A 80 -19.35 -4.27 -10.92
N THR A 81 -20.62 -4.70 -10.80
CA THR A 81 -21.38 -5.23 -11.96
C THR A 81 -21.60 -4.15 -13.03
N ARG A 82 -21.75 -2.89 -12.63
CA ARG A 82 -21.92 -1.71 -13.49
C ARG A 82 -20.60 -1.28 -14.13
N ASP A 83 -19.51 -1.30 -13.37
CA ASP A 83 -18.26 -0.60 -13.71
C ASP A 83 -17.21 -1.50 -14.38
N VAL A 84 -17.16 -2.81 -14.07
CA VAL A 84 -16.22 -3.75 -14.69
C VAL A 84 -16.34 -3.79 -16.24
N PRO A 85 -17.55 -3.82 -16.85
CA PRO A 85 -17.69 -3.73 -18.31
C PRO A 85 -17.17 -2.42 -18.92
N LEU A 86 -17.08 -1.35 -18.12
CA LEU A 86 -16.54 -0.05 -18.53
C LEU A 86 -15.01 0.01 -18.39
N LEU A 87 -14.45 -0.61 -17.34
CA LEU A 87 -13.01 -0.83 -17.19
C LEU A 87 -12.45 -1.69 -18.35
N GLN A 88 -13.18 -2.73 -18.76
CA GLN A 88 -12.82 -3.52 -19.95
C GLN A 88 -12.81 -2.68 -21.25
N GLN A 89 -13.76 -1.75 -21.41
CA GLN A 89 -13.80 -0.83 -22.56
C GLN A 89 -12.64 0.16 -22.59
N LEU A 90 -12.06 0.49 -21.42
CA LEU A 90 -10.86 1.31 -21.29
C LEU A 90 -9.56 0.53 -21.57
N GLY A 91 -9.64 -0.79 -21.74
CA GLY A 91 -8.47 -1.67 -21.90
C GLY A 91 -7.69 -1.88 -20.59
N THR A 92 -8.36 -1.68 -19.45
CA THR A 92 -7.78 -1.82 -18.11
C THR A 92 -7.49 -3.29 -17.79
N ASN A 93 -6.31 -3.57 -17.23
CA ASN A 93 -5.97 -4.87 -16.66
C ASN A 93 -5.58 -4.82 -15.16
N VAL A 94 -5.53 -3.63 -14.55
CA VAL A 94 -5.31 -3.46 -13.11
C VAL A 94 -6.23 -2.37 -12.56
N VAL A 95 -6.81 -2.57 -11.38
CA VAL A 95 -7.33 -1.48 -10.57
C VAL A 95 -6.47 -1.26 -9.33
N ARG A 96 -6.26 0.00 -8.95
CA ARG A 96 -5.73 0.35 -7.61
C ARG A 96 -6.89 0.70 -6.70
N VAL A 97 -6.95 0.07 -5.52
CA VAL A 97 -7.97 0.31 -4.51
C VAL A 97 -7.28 0.72 -3.21
N TYR A 98 -7.68 1.87 -2.66
CA TYR A 98 -6.94 2.53 -1.57
C TYR A 98 -7.46 2.13 -0.18
N ALA A 99 -8.69 1.65 -0.08
CA ALA A 99 -9.27 1.18 1.18
C ALA A 99 -10.37 0.14 0.92
N ILE A 100 -10.33 -0.95 1.69
CA ILE A 100 -11.41 -1.93 1.81
C ILE A 100 -11.75 -2.19 3.28
N ASP A 101 -12.91 -2.76 3.52
CA ASP A 101 -13.35 -3.26 4.82
C ASP A 101 -13.15 -4.79 4.84
N PRO A 102 -12.04 -5.31 5.39
CA PRO A 102 -11.72 -6.74 5.35
C PRO A 102 -12.71 -7.63 6.15
N THR A 103 -13.76 -7.06 6.74
CA THR A 103 -14.87 -7.82 7.34
C THR A 103 -16.00 -8.13 6.36
N LYS A 104 -16.00 -7.54 5.17
CA LYS A 104 -17.00 -7.77 4.10
C LYS A 104 -16.58 -8.88 3.14
N ASP A 105 -17.53 -9.35 2.35
CA ASP A 105 -17.30 -10.30 1.26
C ASP A 105 -16.98 -9.55 -0.04
N HIS A 106 -15.78 -9.76 -0.57
CA HIS A 106 -15.33 -9.19 -1.85
C HIS A 106 -15.42 -10.20 -3.01
N SER A 107 -15.82 -11.45 -2.73
CA SER A 107 -15.70 -12.57 -3.66
C SER A 107 -16.44 -12.34 -4.97
N LYS A 108 -17.59 -11.65 -4.92
CA LYS A 108 -18.36 -11.26 -6.10
C LYS A 108 -17.61 -10.29 -7.00
N CYS A 109 -17.10 -9.18 -6.47
CA CYS A 109 -16.39 -8.19 -7.27
C CYS A 109 -15.07 -8.74 -7.78
N MET A 110 -14.31 -9.43 -6.93
CA MET A 110 -13.06 -10.08 -7.31
C MET A 110 -13.27 -11.11 -8.42
N THR A 111 -14.36 -11.89 -8.38
CA THR A 111 -14.78 -12.78 -9.48
C THR A 111 -15.13 -12.03 -10.78
N LEU A 112 -15.77 -10.86 -10.69
CA LEU A 112 -16.09 -10.05 -11.88
C LEU A 112 -14.83 -9.48 -12.52
N LEU A 113 -13.91 -8.92 -11.71
CA LEU A 113 -12.60 -8.43 -12.14
C LEU A 113 -11.76 -9.55 -12.74
N GLU A 114 -11.71 -10.72 -12.07
CA GLU A 114 -11.03 -11.92 -12.57
C GLU A 114 -11.58 -12.36 -13.94
N ASN A 115 -12.90 -12.50 -14.09
CA ASN A 115 -13.53 -12.86 -15.36
C ASN A 115 -13.25 -11.83 -16.47
N ALA A 116 -12.95 -10.59 -16.09
CA ALA A 116 -12.58 -9.52 -17.00
C ALA A 116 -11.08 -9.45 -17.34
N GLY A 117 -10.23 -10.26 -16.68
CA GLY A 117 -8.78 -10.21 -16.81
C GLY A 117 -8.13 -9.05 -16.03
N ILE A 118 -8.80 -8.54 -15.00
CA ILE A 118 -8.41 -7.37 -14.21
C ILE A 118 -7.88 -7.80 -12.84
N TYR A 119 -6.67 -7.34 -12.51
CA TYR A 119 -6.00 -7.56 -11.24
C TYR A 119 -6.21 -6.38 -10.29
N VAL A 120 -5.91 -6.57 -9.00
CA VAL A 120 -6.01 -5.53 -7.96
C VAL A 120 -4.66 -5.28 -7.31
N LEU A 121 -4.25 -4.00 -7.28
CA LEU A 121 -3.26 -3.50 -6.31
C LEU A 121 -4.03 -2.90 -5.14
N GLN A 122 -3.82 -3.43 -3.94
CA GLN A 122 -4.54 -3.04 -2.74
C GLN A 122 -3.60 -2.31 -1.77
N ASP A 123 -3.91 -1.08 -1.41
CA ASP A 123 -3.25 -0.42 -0.28
C ASP A 123 -3.69 -1.09 1.05
N LEU A 124 -2.74 -1.37 1.94
CA LEU A 124 -2.99 -2.06 3.22
C LEU A 124 -3.57 -1.13 4.30
N SER A 125 -3.36 0.18 4.13
CA SER A 125 -3.91 1.20 4.99
C SER A 125 -5.36 1.54 4.64
N ASN A 126 -6.01 2.29 5.53
CA ASN A 126 -7.22 3.05 5.22
C ASN A 126 -7.22 4.34 6.06
N PRO A 127 -8.15 5.29 5.85
CA PRO A 127 -8.20 6.55 6.59
C PRO A 127 -8.26 6.42 8.13
N GLY A 128 -8.74 5.29 8.66
CA GLY A 128 -8.75 4.99 10.10
C GLY A 128 -7.57 4.15 10.60
N ASN A 129 -6.76 3.57 9.71
CA ASN A 129 -5.68 2.65 10.03
C ASN A 129 -4.49 2.87 9.07
N SER A 130 -3.66 3.88 9.37
CA SER A 130 -2.51 4.29 8.56
C SER A 130 -1.36 4.82 9.43
N ILE A 131 -0.14 4.85 8.89
CA ILE A 131 1.00 5.53 9.53
C ILE A 131 0.79 7.05 9.37
N ILE A 132 0.68 7.76 10.49
CA ILE A 132 0.49 9.22 10.49
C ILE A 132 1.85 9.90 10.32
N ARG A 133 2.08 10.55 9.17
CA ARG A 133 3.40 11.08 8.78
C ARG A 133 4.08 12.01 9.80
N ASP A 134 3.31 12.84 10.49
CA ASP A 134 3.85 13.84 11.44
C ASP A 134 4.00 13.30 12.87
N GLN A 135 3.49 12.09 13.13
CA GLN A 135 3.63 11.34 14.39
C GLN A 135 3.71 9.83 14.07
N PRO A 136 4.77 9.39 13.37
CA PRO A 136 4.80 8.07 12.79
C PRO A 136 5.04 7.00 13.87
N GLU A 137 4.15 6.02 13.93
CA GLU A 137 4.30 4.80 14.73
C GLU A 137 4.02 3.56 13.86
N TRP A 138 4.64 2.44 14.23
CA TRP A 138 4.29 1.12 13.72
C TRP A 138 3.91 0.24 14.91
N THR A 139 2.62 -0.06 15.04
CA THR A 139 2.06 -0.69 16.24
C THR A 139 1.36 -2.01 15.94
N THR A 140 1.18 -2.82 16.98
CA THR A 140 0.43 -4.09 16.90
C THR A 140 -1.00 -3.90 16.42
N SER A 141 -1.66 -2.80 16.79
CA SER A 141 -3.00 -2.45 16.30
C SER A 141 -2.99 -2.09 14.81
N LEU A 142 -2.02 -1.29 14.37
CA LEU A 142 -1.89 -0.87 12.98
C LEU A 142 -1.59 -2.07 12.05
N PHE A 143 -0.66 -2.93 12.49
CA PHE A 143 -0.34 -4.19 11.82
C PHE A 143 -1.53 -5.15 11.78
N ALA A 144 -2.34 -5.26 12.84
CA ALA A 144 -3.53 -6.11 12.83
C ALA A 144 -4.53 -5.71 11.72
N GLY A 145 -4.68 -4.41 11.44
CA GLY A 145 -5.47 -3.95 10.29
C GLY A 145 -4.86 -4.31 8.94
N TYR A 146 -3.54 -4.18 8.78
CA TYR A 146 -2.83 -4.59 7.55
C TYR A 146 -2.96 -6.10 7.33
N ALA A 147 -2.76 -6.90 8.39
CA ALA A 147 -2.90 -8.35 8.38
C ALA A 147 -4.32 -8.80 8.01
N ALA A 148 -5.36 -8.06 8.41
CA ALA A 148 -6.74 -8.35 8.01
C ALA A 148 -6.99 -8.12 6.51
N VAL A 149 -6.44 -7.03 5.94
CA VAL A 149 -6.49 -6.79 4.48
C VAL A 149 -5.74 -7.88 3.71
N ILE A 150 -4.58 -8.31 4.20
CA ILE A 150 -3.82 -9.44 3.63
C ILE A 150 -4.65 -10.73 3.70
N ASP A 151 -5.18 -11.09 4.87
CA ASP A 151 -5.95 -12.33 5.08
C ASP A 151 -7.20 -12.41 4.18
N GLU A 152 -7.84 -11.27 3.88
CA GLU A 152 -8.96 -11.20 2.93
C GLU A 152 -8.48 -11.31 1.48
N MET A 153 -7.55 -10.46 1.06
CA MET A 153 -7.20 -10.31 -0.36
C MET A 153 -6.27 -11.40 -0.88
N SER A 154 -5.51 -12.09 -0.03
CA SER A 154 -4.71 -13.26 -0.41
C SER A 154 -5.52 -14.47 -0.87
N LYS A 155 -6.86 -14.45 -0.69
CA LYS A 155 -7.78 -15.47 -1.21
C LYS A 155 -7.91 -15.46 -2.74
N TYR A 156 -7.60 -14.33 -3.38
CA TYR A 156 -7.86 -14.11 -4.80
C TYR A 156 -6.58 -14.16 -5.64
N THR A 157 -6.62 -14.90 -6.75
CA THR A 157 -5.51 -15.05 -7.71
C THR A 157 -5.20 -13.75 -8.44
N ASN A 158 -6.21 -12.91 -8.66
CA ASN A 158 -6.08 -11.60 -9.29
C ASN A 158 -5.61 -10.48 -8.34
N THR A 159 -5.30 -10.76 -7.07
CA THR A 159 -4.56 -9.81 -6.21
C THR A 159 -3.09 -9.73 -6.67
N LEU A 160 -2.70 -8.63 -7.31
CA LEU A 160 -1.36 -8.43 -7.88
C LEU A 160 -0.31 -8.18 -6.79
N GLY A 161 -0.64 -7.33 -5.82
CA GLY A 161 0.31 -6.86 -4.82
C GLY A 161 -0.34 -5.91 -3.81
N PHE A 162 0.42 -5.61 -2.76
CA PHE A 162 -0.01 -4.74 -1.67
C PHE A 162 0.85 -3.48 -1.58
N PHE A 163 0.27 -2.30 -1.30
CA PHE A 163 1.04 -1.12 -0.90
C PHE A 163 1.03 -1.00 0.63
N ALA A 164 2.21 -1.03 1.27
CA ALA A 164 2.35 -0.83 2.72
C ALA A 164 2.29 0.65 3.15
N GLY A 165 2.19 1.56 2.18
CA GLY A 165 2.03 2.99 2.42
C GLY A 165 1.90 3.76 1.10
N ASN A 166 1.26 4.92 1.17
CA ASN A 166 1.10 5.86 0.08
C ASN A 166 1.42 7.28 0.57
N GLU A 167 2.49 7.88 0.06
CA GLU A 167 2.90 9.26 0.36
C GLU A 167 2.93 9.58 1.86
N VAL A 168 3.49 8.67 2.65
CA VAL A 168 3.61 8.86 4.11
C VAL A 168 4.63 9.97 4.34
N SER A 169 5.90 9.67 4.08
CA SER A 169 6.91 10.70 3.83
C SER A 169 6.58 11.39 2.52
N ASN A 170 6.34 12.70 2.54
CA ASN A 170 5.95 13.47 1.36
C ASN A 170 6.68 14.81 1.21
N GLN A 171 7.46 15.22 2.21
CA GLN A 171 8.32 16.41 2.18
C GLN A 171 9.50 16.23 3.16
N VAL A 172 10.52 17.08 3.07
CA VAL A 172 11.77 16.95 3.87
C VAL A 172 11.55 16.70 5.37
N ASN A 173 10.58 17.38 5.98
CA ASN A 173 10.40 17.40 7.44
C ASN A 173 9.76 16.15 8.07
N ASN A 174 9.32 15.17 7.27
CA ASN A 174 8.68 13.92 7.74
C ASN A 174 9.29 12.66 7.12
N THR A 175 10.52 12.75 6.62
CA THR A 175 11.25 11.63 6.01
C THR A 175 11.56 10.49 6.99
N ASP A 176 11.52 10.74 8.30
CA ASP A 176 11.68 9.75 9.37
C ASP A 176 10.54 8.70 9.40
N ALA A 177 9.34 9.08 8.95
CA ALA A 177 8.21 8.18 8.80
C ALA A 177 8.51 6.97 7.89
N SER A 178 9.45 7.11 6.95
CA SER A 178 9.88 6.04 6.04
C SER A 178 10.35 4.78 6.78
N ALA A 179 10.96 4.92 7.96
CA ALA A 179 11.43 3.78 8.75
C ALA A 179 10.28 2.90 9.26
N PHE A 180 9.15 3.52 9.61
CA PHE A 180 7.94 2.82 10.03
C PHE A 180 7.22 2.15 8.85
N VAL A 181 7.19 2.80 7.68
CA VAL A 181 6.68 2.17 6.45
C VAL A 181 7.53 0.97 6.05
N LYS A 182 8.86 1.06 6.16
CA LYS A 182 9.76 -0.04 5.82
C LYS A 182 9.66 -1.21 6.82
N ALA A 183 9.39 -0.95 8.11
CA ALA A 183 8.97 -1.99 9.05
C ALA A 183 7.62 -2.61 8.67
N ALA A 184 6.65 -1.82 8.18
CA ALA A 184 5.38 -2.34 7.68
C ALA A 184 5.53 -3.25 6.46
N VAL A 185 6.44 -2.92 5.53
CA VAL A 185 6.84 -3.79 4.40
C VAL A 185 7.39 -5.11 4.92
N ARG A 186 8.41 -5.06 5.79
CA ARG A 186 9.06 -6.24 6.40
C ARG A 186 8.04 -7.16 7.08
N ASP A 187 7.21 -6.60 7.96
CA ASP A 187 6.27 -7.36 8.77
C ASP A 187 5.13 -7.95 7.93
N SER A 188 4.66 -7.23 6.91
CA SER A 188 3.65 -7.73 5.95
C SER A 188 4.19 -8.90 5.13
N LYS A 189 5.42 -8.80 4.59
CA LYS A 189 6.10 -9.88 3.86
C LYS A 189 6.32 -11.11 4.76
N ALA A 190 6.77 -10.88 5.99
CA ALA A 190 6.96 -11.94 6.98
C ALA A 190 5.62 -12.63 7.37
N TYR A 191 4.52 -11.87 7.43
CA TYR A 191 3.19 -12.41 7.70
C TYR A 191 2.65 -13.28 6.55
N ILE A 192 2.69 -12.77 5.31
CA ILE A 192 2.30 -13.52 4.09
C ILE A 192 3.01 -14.89 4.04
N LYS A 193 4.32 -14.89 4.28
CA LYS A 193 5.16 -16.10 4.34
C LYS A 193 4.77 -17.04 5.50
N THR A 194 4.59 -16.50 6.71
CA THR A 194 4.20 -17.28 7.91
C THR A 194 2.83 -17.93 7.76
N LYS A 195 1.91 -17.27 7.07
CA LYS A 195 0.55 -17.77 6.78
C LYS A 195 0.50 -18.83 5.68
N GLY A 196 1.60 -19.03 4.94
CA GLY A 196 1.65 -19.97 3.81
C GLY A 196 0.79 -19.52 2.63
N TYR A 197 0.55 -18.21 2.49
CA TYR A 197 -0.13 -17.66 1.33
C TYR A 197 0.74 -17.73 0.08
N ARG A 198 0.11 -17.54 -1.09
CA ARG A 198 0.84 -17.34 -2.35
C ARG A 198 1.79 -16.15 -2.19
N ASP A 199 2.96 -16.22 -2.83
CA ASP A 199 3.86 -15.09 -3.00
C ASP A 199 3.11 -13.91 -3.66
N ILE A 200 2.88 -12.86 -2.88
CA ILE A 200 2.27 -11.59 -3.27
C ILE A 200 3.21 -10.50 -2.78
N GLY A 201 3.67 -9.64 -3.69
CA GLY A 201 4.64 -8.60 -3.35
C GLY A 201 4.04 -7.50 -2.47
N VAL A 202 4.88 -6.91 -1.63
CA VAL A 202 4.55 -5.71 -0.84
C VAL A 202 5.46 -4.55 -1.27
N GLY A 203 4.85 -3.51 -1.84
CA GLY A 203 5.51 -2.31 -2.34
C GLY A 203 5.20 -1.05 -1.54
N TYR A 204 5.67 0.08 -2.07
CA TYR A 204 5.39 1.43 -1.56
C TYR A 204 4.99 2.37 -2.71
N ALA A 205 4.03 3.26 -2.46
CA ALA A 205 3.62 4.32 -3.38
C ALA A 205 4.05 5.70 -2.85
N THR A 206 4.58 6.57 -3.70
CA THR A 206 5.12 7.87 -3.27
C THR A 206 4.89 9.00 -4.27
N ASN A 207 4.98 10.24 -3.79
CA ASN A 207 4.95 11.46 -4.59
C ASN A 207 6.30 11.77 -5.28
N ASP A 208 6.25 12.65 -6.29
CA ASP A 208 7.42 13.15 -7.04
C ASP A 208 8.05 14.43 -6.42
N ASP A 209 8.15 14.51 -5.08
CA ASP A 209 8.84 15.64 -4.44
C ASP A 209 10.33 15.64 -4.78
N ALA A 210 10.82 16.75 -5.32
CA ALA A 210 12.15 16.83 -5.91
C ALA A 210 13.30 16.75 -4.90
N ASP A 211 13.06 17.14 -3.64
CA ASP A 211 14.10 17.20 -2.61
C ASP A 211 14.30 15.83 -1.93
N ILE A 212 13.27 14.97 -1.91
CA ILE A 212 13.33 13.67 -1.21
C ILE A 212 13.16 12.42 -2.10
N ARG A 213 12.67 12.53 -3.35
CA ARG A 213 12.33 11.34 -4.17
C ARG A 213 13.46 10.32 -4.35
N LEU A 214 14.70 10.77 -4.53
CA LEU A 214 15.84 9.87 -4.73
C LEU A 214 16.19 9.16 -3.42
N ASN A 215 16.15 9.88 -2.29
CA ASN A 215 16.36 9.29 -0.98
C ASN A 215 15.26 8.27 -0.66
N LEU A 216 13.99 8.54 -1.01
CA LEU A 216 12.90 7.57 -0.86
C LEU A 216 13.14 6.32 -1.72
N ALA A 217 13.43 6.50 -3.02
CA ALA A 217 13.68 5.39 -3.95
C ALA A 217 14.84 4.52 -3.46
N ASP A 218 15.95 5.13 -3.05
CA ASP A 218 17.11 4.43 -2.53
C ASP A 218 16.82 3.75 -1.18
N TYR A 219 16.15 4.43 -0.25
CA TYR A 219 15.87 3.88 1.08
C TYR A 219 14.96 2.66 1.04
N PHE A 220 13.90 2.66 0.23
CA PHE A 220 13.00 1.51 0.14
C PHE A 220 13.62 0.31 -0.62
N ASN A 221 14.66 0.52 -1.43
CA ASN A 221 15.39 -0.55 -2.12
C ASN A 221 16.76 -0.91 -1.51
N CYS A 222 17.16 -0.28 -0.40
CA CYS A 222 18.40 -0.60 0.31
C CYS A 222 18.21 -1.68 1.39
N GLY A 223 19.30 -2.23 1.91
CA GLY A 223 19.29 -3.13 3.07
C GLY A 223 18.99 -4.58 2.72
N GLN A 224 18.36 -5.32 3.64
CA GLN A 224 18.02 -6.73 3.43
C GLN A 224 16.80 -6.89 2.53
N ALA A 225 16.74 -7.98 1.75
CA ALA A 225 15.66 -8.23 0.80
C ALA A 225 14.29 -8.43 1.47
N GLU A 226 14.27 -8.88 2.74
CA GLU A 226 13.07 -9.00 3.57
C GLU A 226 12.51 -7.63 3.98
N GLU A 227 13.36 -6.60 4.06
CA GLU A 227 13.00 -5.24 4.48
C GLU A 227 12.79 -4.28 3.30
N ALA A 228 13.41 -4.58 2.16
CA ALA A 228 13.18 -3.86 0.91
C ALA A 228 11.78 -4.14 0.35
N ILE A 229 11.24 -3.19 -0.41
CA ILE A 229 10.00 -3.35 -1.17
C ILE A 229 10.16 -4.39 -2.28
N ASP A 230 9.05 -5.05 -2.66
CA ASP A 230 9.00 -5.96 -3.81
C ASP A 230 8.67 -5.23 -5.12
N PHE A 231 8.10 -4.02 -5.05
CA PHE A 231 7.86 -3.13 -6.21
C PHE A 231 7.67 -1.68 -5.79
N TRP A 232 7.90 -0.75 -6.72
CA TRP A 232 7.84 0.70 -6.52
C TRP A 232 6.71 1.34 -7.32
N GLY A 233 5.86 2.10 -6.62
CA GLY A 233 4.79 2.90 -7.19
C GLY A 233 5.11 4.39 -7.15
N TYR A 234 4.99 5.07 -8.28
CA TYR A 234 5.27 6.50 -8.39
C TYR A 234 4.04 7.30 -8.80
N ASN A 235 3.58 8.22 -7.96
CA ASN A 235 2.46 9.11 -8.22
C ASN A 235 3.02 10.36 -8.94
N ILE A 236 2.92 10.40 -10.27
CA ILE A 236 3.64 11.36 -11.10
C ILE A 236 2.75 12.09 -12.10
N TYR A 237 2.68 13.41 -11.93
CA TYR A 237 1.80 14.32 -12.67
C TYR A 237 2.58 15.33 -13.53
N SER A 238 3.89 15.12 -13.77
CA SER A 238 4.73 16.07 -14.51
C SER A 238 4.47 16.15 -16.02
N TRP A 239 3.74 15.18 -16.59
CA TRP A 239 3.27 15.24 -17.97
C TRP A 239 1.87 15.83 -18.03
N CYS A 240 1.78 17.08 -18.50
CA CYS A 240 0.55 17.86 -18.58
C CYS A 240 0.25 18.28 -20.03
N GLY A 241 -0.92 17.88 -20.55
CA GLY A 241 -1.35 18.22 -21.91
C GLY A 241 -0.45 17.66 -23.02
N ASP A 242 -0.21 18.46 -24.06
CA ASP A 242 0.75 18.13 -25.10
C ASP A 242 2.18 18.39 -24.61
N SER A 243 2.82 17.32 -24.13
CA SER A 243 4.18 17.30 -23.61
C SER A 243 5.03 16.24 -24.34
N SER A 244 6.27 16.06 -23.88
CA SER A 244 7.19 15.08 -24.43
C SER A 244 7.97 14.38 -23.31
N PHE A 245 8.65 13.29 -23.67
CA PHE A 245 9.51 12.52 -22.76
C PHE A 245 10.51 13.40 -22.00
N THR A 246 11.10 14.39 -22.66
CA THR A 246 12.05 15.34 -22.07
C THR A 246 11.38 16.53 -21.37
N LYS A 247 10.30 17.09 -21.94
CA LYS A 247 9.59 18.25 -21.36
C LYS A 247 8.87 17.92 -20.04
N SER A 248 8.41 16.67 -19.90
CA SER A 248 7.81 16.13 -18.67
C SER A 248 8.85 15.71 -17.61
N GLY A 249 10.13 15.61 -17.97
CA GLY A 249 11.17 15.01 -17.11
C GLY A 249 11.07 13.48 -16.97
N TYR A 250 10.22 12.81 -17.75
CA TYR A 250 10.14 11.34 -17.76
C TYR A 250 11.46 10.69 -18.22
N ASP A 251 12.25 11.39 -19.04
CA ASP A 251 13.62 11.00 -19.38
C ASP A 251 14.52 10.89 -18.15
N GLN A 252 14.48 11.89 -17.27
CA GLN A 252 15.28 11.90 -16.04
C GLN A 252 14.77 10.84 -15.04
N ARG A 253 13.44 10.71 -14.86
CA ARG A 253 12.86 9.64 -14.04
C ARG A 253 13.27 8.26 -14.54
N THR A 254 13.21 8.02 -15.85
CA THR A 254 13.60 6.75 -16.45
C THR A 254 15.07 6.45 -16.18
N LYS A 255 15.95 7.43 -16.40
CA LYS A 255 17.38 7.32 -16.14
C LYS A 255 17.72 7.02 -14.67
N GLU A 256 16.99 7.62 -13.73
CA GLU A 256 17.14 7.37 -12.28
C GLU A 256 16.77 5.92 -11.91
N PHE A 257 15.86 5.29 -12.65
CA PHE A 257 15.36 3.93 -12.42
C PHE A 257 15.98 2.84 -13.32
N GLU A 258 16.83 3.18 -14.30
CA GLU A 258 17.51 2.23 -15.22
C GLU A 258 18.16 1.02 -14.52
N THR A 259 18.64 1.22 -13.29
CA THR A 259 19.35 0.21 -12.48
C THR A 259 18.59 -0.21 -11.22
N TYR A 260 17.30 0.13 -11.11
CA TYR A 260 16.47 -0.25 -9.96
C TYR A 260 16.19 -1.76 -9.98
N SER A 261 16.29 -2.43 -8.83
CA SER A 261 16.34 -3.91 -8.77
C SER A 261 14.96 -4.60 -8.70
N VAL A 262 13.88 -3.82 -8.54
CA VAL A 262 12.49 -4.30 -8.44
C VAL A 262 11.58 -3.55 -9.43
N PRO A 263 10.39 -4.08 -9.79
CA PRO A 263 9.52 -3.43 -10.76
C PRO A 263 9.09 -2.04 -10.31
N ALA A 264 9.27 -1.05 -11.19
CA ALA A 264 8.82 0.31 -11.00
C ALA A 264 7.69 0.63 -11.98
N PHE A 265 6.65 1.32 -11.53
CA PHE A 265 5.54 1.77 -12.38
C PHE A 265 4.92 3.05 -11.84
N PHE A 266 4.14 3.74 -12.66
CA PHE A 266 3.40 4.91 -12.20
C PHE A 266 2.14 4.46 -11.45
N ALA A 267 2.15 4.56 -10.12
CA ALA A 267 1.01 4.18 -9.29
C ALA A 267 -0.14 5.18 -9.40
N GLU A 268 0.15 6.41 -9.86
CA GLU A 268 -0.82 7.38 -10.37
C GLU A 268 -0.19 8.22 -11.50
N TYR A 269 -0.95 8.51 -12.55
CA TYR A 269 -0.64 9.54 -13.55
C TYR A 269 -1.93 10.15 -14.15
N GLY A 270 -1.75 11.21 -14.95
CA GLY A 270 -2.82 11.83 -15.73
C GLY A 270 -3.17 13.23 -15.25
N CYS A 271 -2.21 14.17 -15.34
CA CYS A 271 -2.37 15.59 -15.03
C CYS A 271 -3.62 16.17 -15.71
N ASN A 272 -4.54 16.75 -14.94
CA ASN A 272 -5.81 17.28 -15.45
C ASN A 272 -5.75 18.73 -15.96
N VAL A 273 -4.55 19.25 -16.22
CA VAL A 273 -4.32 20.59 -16.78
C VAL A 273 -3.49 20.47 -18.06
N PRO A 274 -3.96 20.98 -19.22
CA PRO A 274 -5.33 21.38 -19.51
C PRO A 274 -6.30 20.19 -19.45
N SER A 275 -7.59 20.51 -19.35
CA SER A 275 -8.72 19.58 -19.47
C SER A 275 -9.56 19.94 -20.71
N PRO A 276 -10.16 18.99 -21.46
CA PRO A 276 -10.06 17.53 -21.33
C PRO A 276 -8.64 16.98 -21.44
N ARG A 277 -8.35 15.86 -20.77
CA ARG A 277 -7.02 15.24 -20.84
C ARG A 277 -6.80 14.57 -22.20
N VAL A 278 -5.60 14.77 -22.75
CA VAL A 278 -5.18 14.19 -24.04
C VAL A 278 -4.45 12.85 -23.91
N PHE A 279 -3.98 12.50 -22.70
CA PHE A 279 -3.30 11.25 -22.36
C PHE A 279 -2.15 10.88 -23.33
N THR A 280 -1.35 11.85 -23.78
CA THR A 280 -0.22 11.59 -24.69
C THR A 280 0.94 10.89 -23.99
N GLU A 281 1.03 10.99 -22.66
CA GLU A 281 1.94 10.23 -21.80
C GLU A 281 1.79 8.72 -21.95
N VAL A 282 0.60 8.22 -22.29
CA VAL A 282 0.35 6.79 -22.55
C VAL A 282 1.27 6.29 -23.66
N ALA A 283 1.49 7.06 -24.73
CA ALA A 283 2.38 6.66 -25.80
C ALA A 283 3.86 6.61 -25.37
N ALA A 284 4.26 7.38 -24.35
CA ALA A 284 5.61 7.34 -23.79
C ALA A 284 5.78 6.16 -22.82
N ILE A 285 4.85 5.99 -21.86
CA ILE A 285 4.89 4.95 -20.81
C ILE A 285 5.04 3.54 -21.41
N TYR A 286 4.29 3.23 -22.48
CA TYR A 286 4.36 1.94 -23.18
C TYR A 286 5.24 1.99 -24.44
N GLY A 287 6.06 3.03 -24.60
CA GLY A 287 7.02 3.20 -25.68
C GLY A 287 8.40 2.62 -25.33
N SER A 288 9.21 2.34 -26.36
CA SER A 288 10.53 1.70 -26.20
C SER A 288 11.53 2.47 -25.36
N GLN A 289 11.32 3.76 -25.11
CA GLN A 289 12.14 4.58 -24.22
C GLN A 289 11.88 4.29 -22.73
N MET A 290 10.73 3.70 -22.38
CA MET A 290 10.30 3.52 -21.00
C MET A 290 10.06 2.06 -20.61
N THR A 291 9.61 1.19 -21.53
CA THR A 291 9.25 -0.20 -21.20
C THR A 291 10.42 -1.08 -20.76
N GLY A 292 11.68 -0.65 -20.95
CA GLY A 292 12.85 -1.32 -20.38
C GLY A 292 13.11 -1.02 -18.89
N VAL A 293 12.32 -0.12 -18.29
CA VAL A 293 12.47 0.34 -16.89
C VAL A 293 11.12 0.34 -16.17
N TRP A 294 10.07 0.82 -16.82
CA TRP A 294 8.74 1.00 -16.26
C TRP A 294 7.78 -0.11 -16.67
N SER A 295 7.17 -0.77 -15.70
CA SER A 295 6.15 -1.82 -15.86
C SER A 295 4.75 -1.26 -16.17
N GLY A 296 4.65 -0.09 -16.82
CA GLY A 296 3.39 0.59 -17.14
C GLY A 296 2.94 1.60 -16.08
N GLY A 297 1.62 1.81 -15.94
CA GLY A 297 1.08 2.74 -14.96
C GLY A 297 -0.45 2.77 -14.82
N ILE A 298 -0.92 3.54 -13.83
CA ILE A 298 -2.30 3.60 -13.35
C ILE A 298 -2.85 5.02 -13.50
N VAL A 299 -3.97 5.21 -14.22
CA VAL A 299 -4.61 6.53 -14.35
C VAL A 299 -5.37 6.89 -13.07
N TYR A 300 -5.14 8.10 -12.57
CA TYR A 300 -5.98 8.70 -11.53
C TYR A 300 -7.08 9.55 -12.19
N MET A 301 -8.37 9.25 -12.07
CA MET A 301 -9.03 8.11 -11.41
C MET A 301 -10.33 7.75 -12.15
N TYR A 302 -11.00 6.66 -11.77
CA TYR A 302 -12.23 6.21 -12.42
C TYR A 302 -13.41 7.18 -12.18
N PHE A 303 -13.72 7.46 -10.91
CA PHE A 303 -14.88 8.26 -10.52
C PHE A 303 -14.59 9.77 -10.59
N GLN A 304 -15.56 10.54 -11.08
CA GLN A 304 -15.51 12.01 -11.09
C GLN A 304 -15.98 12.57 -9.75
N GLU A 305 -15.03 13.16 -9.03
CA GLU A 305 -15.24 13.85 -7.76
C GLU A 305 -14.96 15.36 -7.92
N ALA A 306 -15.02 16.12 -6.81
CA ALA A 306 -14.73 17.55 -6.81
C ALA A 306 -13.32 17.90 -7.33
N ASN A 307 -12.39 16.94 -7.26
CA ASN A 307 -11.00 17.02 -7.73
C ASN A 307 -10.85 17.09 -9.27
N LYS A 308 -11.89 16.73 -10.03
CA LYS A 308 -11.93 16.70 -11.51
C LYS A 308 -10.88 15.79 -12.18
N TYR A 309 -10.69 14.58 -11.64
CA TYR A 309 -9.82 13.54 -12.22
C TYR A 309 -10.57 12.33 -12.81
N GLY A 310 -11.90 12.34 -12.80
CA GLY A 310 -12.70 11.18 -13.20
C GLY A 310 -12.72 10.90 -14.70
N LEU A 311 -13.04 9.64 -15.02
CA LEU A 311 -13.38 9.18 -16.36
C LEU A 311 -14.90 9.03 -16.52
N VAL A 312 -15.63 8.79 -15.41
CA VAL A 312 -17.09 8.68 -15.40
C VAL A 312 -17.71 9.50 -14.26
N GLN A 313 -18.88 10.06 -14.51
CA GLN A 313 -19.75 10.66 -13.50
C GLN A 313 -20.84 9.65 -13.13
N LEU A 314 -21.09 9.48 -11.83
CA LEU A 314 -22.23 8.70 -11.34
C LEU A 314 -23.45 9.61 -11.13
N ASP A 315 -24.63 9.11 -11.52
CA ASP A 315 -25.95 9.60 -11.10
C ASP A 315 -26.76 8.42 -10.56
N GLY A 316 -26.61 8.16 -9.25
CA GLY A 316 -27.12 6.95 -8.60
C GLY A 316 -26.53 5.68 -9.21
N ASN A 317 -27.35 4.92 -9.93
CA ASN A 317 -26.93 3.69 -10.63
C ASN A 317 -26.57 3.93 -12.10
N ASN A 318 -26.75 5.15 -12.63
CA ASN A 318 -26.36 5.50 -13.99
C ASN A 318 -24.90 5.95 -14.03
N VAL A 319 -24.24 5.74 -15.18
CA VAL A 319 -22.84 6.12 -15.41
C VAL A 319 -22.75 6.92 -16.70
N ASP A 320 -22.40 8.20 -16.58
CA ASP A 320 -22.11 9.07 -17.71
C ASP A 320 -20.60 9.07 -18.00
N LYS A 321 -20.22 8.68 -19.21
CA LYS A 321 -18.82 8.72 -19.67
C LYS A 321 -18.42 10.16 -19.96
N LEU A 322 -17.35 10.63 -19.34
CA LEU A 322 -16.78 11.95 -19.60
C LEU A 322 -15.87 11.93 -20.84
N SER A 323 -15.46 13.10 -21.32
CA SER A 323 -14.53 13.28 -22.45
C SER A 323 -13.30 12.39 -22.34
N ASP A 324 -12.73 12.36 -21.14
CA ASP A 324 -11.47 11.70 -20.81
C ASP A 324 -11.56 10.17 -20.98
N PHE A 325 -12.74 9.57 -20.79
CA PHE A 325 -12.98 8.14 -21.04
C PHE A 325 -12.66 7.77 -22.50
N GLY A 326 -13.23 8.52 -23.45
CA GLY A 326 -13.08 8.24 -24.88
C GLY A 326 -11.65 8.47 -25.36
N VAL A 327 -10.98 9.49 -24.82
CA VAL A 327 -9.58 9.78 -25.14
C VAL A 327 -8.66 8.70 -24.56
N LEU A 328 -8.82 8.33 -23.28
CA LEU A 328 -7.98 7.30 -22.65
C LEU A 328 -8.11 5.95 -23.36
N ALA A 329 -9.33 5.48 -23.60
CA ALA A 329 -9.59 4.25 -24.37
C ALA A 329 -8.87 4.28 -25.74
N SER A 330 -8.93 5.42 -26.42
CA SER A 330 -8.30 5.61 -27.73
C SER A 330 -6.76 5.61 -27.67
N GLN A 331 -6.14 6.06 -26.57
CA GLN A 331 -4.69 5.99 -26.41
C GLN A 331 -4.24 4.57 -25.99
N VAL A 332 -4.94 3.95 -25.03
CA VAL A 332 -4.63 2.60 -24.52
C VAL A 332 -4.77 1.52 -25.62
N ALA A 333 -5.69 1.72 -26.57
CA ALA A 333 -5.87 0.85 -27.73
C ALA A 333 -4.71 0.92 -28.76
N LYS A 334 -3.96 2.03 -28.81
CA LYS A 334 -2.82 2.20 -29.73
C LYS A 334 -1.56 1.50 -29.24
N VAL A 335 -1.38 1.41 -27.92
CA VAL A 335 -0.10 0.97 -27.34
C VAL A 335 0.06 -0.55 -27.27
N LYS A 336 1.19 -0.99 -27.82
CA LYS A 336 1.65 -2.39 -27.88
C LYS A 336 3.12 -2.41 -27.42
N PRO A 337 3.39 -2.43 -26.10
CA PRO A 337 4.76 -2.46 -25.60
C PRO A 337 5.48 -3.71 -26.11
N SER A 338 6.78 -3.60 -26.35
CA SER A 338 7.60 -4.79 -26.64
C SER A 338 7.70 -5.64 -25.39
N GLN A 339 7.52 -6.95 -25.53
CA GLN A 339 7.53 -7.90 -24.42
C GLN A 339 8.72 -8.85 -24.52
N THR A 340 9.36 -9.11 -23.39
CA THR A 340 10.40 -10.12 -23.20
C THR A 340 9.77 -11.34 -22.53
N ALA A 341 9.96 -12.55 -23.06
CA ALA A 341 9.51 -13.74 -22.33
C ALA A 341 10.33 -13.91 -21.04
N MET A 342 9.70 -14.31 -19.93
CA MET A 342 10.34 -14.54 -18.62
C MET A 342 11.55 -15.47 -18.71
N SER A 343 11.51 -16.47 -19.61
CA SER A 343 12.61 -17.39 -19.89
C SER A 343 13.79 -16.76 -20.64
N ALA A 344 13.55 -15.71 -21.41
CA ALA A 344 14.56 -14.92 -22.12
C ALA A 344 15.03 -13.69 -21.32
N TYR A 345 14.23 -13.22 -20.35
CA TYR A 345 14.57 -12.08 -19.50
C TYR A 345 15.76 -12.42 -18.57
N GLN A 346 16.83 -11.65 -18.68
CA GLN A 346 18.01 -11.76 -17.84
C GLN A 346 18.00 -10.67 -16.77
N VAL A 347 18.17 -11.05 -15.51
CA VAL A 347 18.19 -10.09 -14.40
C VAL A 347 19.55 -9.42 -14.32
N THR A 348 19.67 -8.20 -14.84
CA THR A 348 20.88 -7.38 -14.74
C THR A 348 20.88 -6.49 -13.50
N ASN A 349 19.70 -6.05 -13.05
CA ASN A 349 19.54 -5.13 -11.93
C ASN A 349 19.41 -5.92 -10.62
N THR A 350 20.54 -6.39 -10.09
CA THR A 350 20.59 -7.20 -8.86
C THR A 350 21.09 -6.44 -7.63
N ALA A 351 21.73 -5.28 -7.83
CA ALA A 351 22.26 -4.48 -6.73
C ALA A 351 21.12 -3.73 -6.00
N ALA A 352 20.99 -3.98 -4.70
CA ALA A 352 20.23 -3.10 -3.81
C ALA A 352 20.84 -1.69 -3.80
N ARG A 353 20.01 -0.67 -3.62
CA ARG A 353 20.48 0.71 -3.45
C ARG A 353 21.25 0.91 -2.15
N SER A 354 22.09 1.92 -2.08
CA SER A 354 22.70 2.36 -0.81
C SER A 354 21.67 3.09 0.03
N CYS A 355 21.56 2.80 1.33
CA CYS A 355 20.67 3.57 2.19
C CYS A 355 21.16 5.04 2.29
N PRO A 356 20.28 6.04 2.15
CA PRO A 356 20.66 7.44 2.34
C PRO A 356 21.21 7.71 3.75
N THR A 357 22.22 8.57 3.81
CA THR A 357 22.80 9.02 5.08
C THR A 357 21.87 10.02 5.77
N ILE A 358 21.71 9.90 7.10
CA ILE A 358 20.99 10.90 7.91
C ILE A 358 21.62 12.29 7.74
N GLY A 359 20.79 13.30 7.48
CA GLY A 359 21.23 14.67 7.20
C GLY A 359 20.12 15.69 7.40
N THR A 360 20.21 16.85 6.74
CA THR A 360 19.17 17.88 6.76
C THR A 360 17.90 17.44 6.02
N ASP A 361 18.09 16.67 4.95
CA ASP A 361 17.05 16.36 3.97
C ASP A 361 16.55 14.91 4.09
N TRP A 362 17.10 14.15 5.06
CA TRP A 362 16.78 12.76 5.30
C TRP A 362 16.92 12.37 6.77
N ALA A 363 15.85 11.84 7.37
CA ALA A 363 15.75 11.57 8.81
C ALA A 363 15.34 10.12 9.17
N ALA A 364 15.28 9.18 8.22
CA ALA A 364 15.01 7.76 8.49
C ALA A 364 16.29 6.90 8.52
N SER A 365 16.57 6.30 9.67
CA SER A 365 17.69 5.37 9.85
C SER A 365 17.44 4.05 9.13
N SER A 366 18.52 3.36 8.73
CA SER A 366 18.43 1.98 8.24
C SER A 366 18.01 0.98 9.32
N ASN A 367 18.17 1.32 10.60
CA ASN A 367 17.62 0.52 11.68
C ASN A 367 16.11 0.77 11.77
N LEU A 368 15.34 -0.30 11.67
CA LEU A 368 13.87 -0.25 11.65
C LEU A 368 13.27 -0.49 13.04
N PRO A 369 12.02 -0.03 13.29
CA PRO A 369 11.24 -0.43 14.45
C PRO A 369 11.18 -1.96 14.65
N PRO A 370 10.95 -2.45 15.89
CA PRO A 370 10.74 -3.87 16.16
C PRO A 370 9.57 -4.44 15.35
N ILE A 371 9.51 -5.78 15.25
CA ILE A 371 8.39 -6.46 14.61
C ILE A 371 7.12 -6.22 15.44
N ALA A 372 6.03 -5.82 14.79
CA ALA A 372 4.74 -5.56 15.41
C ALA A 372 4.07 -6.85 15.92
N ASN A 373 4.52 -7.32 17.09
CA ASN A 373 4.09 -8.59 17.68
C ASN A 373 3.30 -8.41 18.98
N SER A 374 1.99 -8.68 18.91
CA SER A 374 1.07 -8.60 20.05
C SER A 374 1.40 -9.59 21.17
N GLU A 375 1.95 -10.77 20.83
CA GLU A 375 2.34 -11.77 21.84
C GLU A 375 3.49 -11.26 22.72
N VAL A 376 4.43 -10.50 22.15
CA VAL A 376 5.52 -9.86 22.91
C VAL A 376 4.96 -8.84 23.91
N CYS A 377 3.99 -8.02 23.47
CA CYS A 377 3.33 -7.02 24.31
C CYS A 377 2.48 -7.65 25.42
N ASP A 378 1.76 -8.74 25.11
CA ASP A 378 0.98 -9.51 26.08
C ASP A 378 1.85 -10.22 27.11
N CYS A 379 2.93 -10.86 26.66
CA CYS A 379 3.94 -11.46 27.54
C CYS A 379 4.58 -10.41 28.45
N MET A 380 4.83 -9.20 27.92
CA MET A 380 5.38 -8.10 28.69
C MET A 380 4.42 -7.71 29.80
N VAL A 381 3.17 -7.35 29.49
CA VAL A 381 2.17 -6.95 30.51
C VAL A 381 1.93 -8.06 31.53
N LYS A 382 1.83 -9.33 31.12
CA LYS A 382 1.68 -10.48 32.05
C LYS A 382 2.85 -10.63 33.02
N SER A 383 4.07 -10.23 32.62
CA SER A 383 5.26 -10.32 33.47
C SER A 383 5.40 -9.20 34.50
N LEU A 384 4.67 -8.09 34.34
CA LEU A 384 4.79 -6.91 35.22
C LEU A 384 4.13 -7.14 36.59
N SER A 385 4.63 -6.42 37.61
CA SER A 385 4.04 -6.42 38.96
C SER A 385 3.24 -5.14 39.25
N CYS A 386 3.41 -4.09 38.45
CA CYS A 386 2.60 -2.88 38.43
C CYS A 386 2.11 -2.65 37.00
N VAL A 387 0.81 -2.41 36.81
CA VAL A 387 0.20 -2.20 35.49
C VAL A 387 -0.71 -0.98 35.51
N ALA A 388 -0.98 -0.42 34.33
CA ALA A 388 -2.06 0.52 34.14
C ALA A 388 -3.42 -0.12 34.49
N LYS A 389 -4.42 0.72 34.81
CA LYS A 389 -5.82 0.29 34.87
C LYS A 389 -6.49 0.45 33.52
N ASP A 390 -7.29 -0.56 33.18
CA ASP A 390 -8.04 -0.63 31.93
C ASP A 390 -8.93 0.60 31.68
N GLY A 391 -9.00 1.04 30.43
CA GLY A 391 -10.02 1.99 29.95
C GLY A 391 -9.69 3.46 30.17
N MET A 392 -8.42 3.80 30.39
CA MET A 392 -7.96 5.18 30.37
C MET A 392 -8.15 5.83 29.00
N LYS A 393 -8.41 7.14 28.97
CA LYS A 393 -8.51 7.90 27.70
C LYS A 393 -7.14 8.36 27.25
N GLY A 394 -7.00 8.67 25.96
CA GLY A 394 -5.73 9.15 25.39
C GLY A 394 -5.12 10.33 26.15
N THR A 395 -5.93 11.30 26.60
CA THR A 395 -5.49 12.43 27.43
C THR A 395 -4.91 12.00 28.78
N ASP A 396 -5.49 10.98 29.40
CA ASP A 396 -5.07 10.47 30.70
C ASP A 396 -3.76 9.69 30.54
N ILE A 397 -3.67 8.86 29.49
CA ILE A 397 -2.46 8.13 29.09
C ILE A 397 -1.30 9.09 28.83
N THR A 398 -1.49 10.16 28.03
CA THR A 398 -0.47 11.18 27.78
C THR A 398 -0.05 11.90 29.07
N THR A 399 -1.00 12.21 29.96
CA THR A 399 -0.71 12.83 31.27
C THR A 399 0.16 11.92 32.13
N GLN A 400 -0.15 10.62 32.17
CA GLN A 400 0.61 9.64 32.94
C GLN A 400 1.99 9.35 32.35
N PHE A 401 2.15 9.32 31.02
CA PHE A 401 3.48 9.23 30.39
C PHE A 401 4.36 10.42 30.76
N ASN A 402 3.86 11.64 30.60
CA ASN A 402 4.58 12.86 30.97
C ASN A 402 4.99 12.86 32.45
N TYR A 403 4.16 12.30 33.32
CA TYR A 403 4.46 12.15 34.74
C TYR A 403 5.52 11.08 35.01
N VAL A 404 5.35 9.83 34.56
CA VAL A 404 6.30 8.74 34.87
C VAL A 404 7.66 8.94 34.20
N CYS A 405 7.70 9.33 32.92
CA CYS A 405 8.96 9.62 32.21
C CYS A 405 9.63 10.90 32.74
N GLY A 406 8.86 11.83 33.33
CA GLY A 406 9.38 13.03 34.00
C GLY A 406 9.93 12.76 35.40
N LEU A 407 9.41 11.75 36.11
CA LEU A 407 9.97 11.25 37.37
C LEU A 407 11.23 10.42 37.14
N ASP A 408 11.24 9.60 36.09
CA ASP A 408 12.37 8.77 35.71
C ASP A 408 12.44 8.52 34.19
N ALA A 409 13.40 9.15 33.53
CA ALA A 409 13.59 8.99 32.08
C ALA A 409 13.94 7.55 31.68
N ASP A 410 14.65 6.81 32.55
CA ASP A 410 15.05 5.43 32.28
C ASP A 410 13.84 4.49 32.16
N ALA A 411 12.74 4.80 32.87
CA ALA A 411 11.52 4.00 32.85
C ALA A 411 10.85 3.91 31.46
N CYS A 412 11.17 4.85 30.56
CA CYS A 412 10.56 4.95 29.24
C CYS A 412 11.50 4.53 28.10
N VAL A 413 12.71 4.04 28.39
CA VAL A 413 13.67 3.57 27.36
C VAL A 413 13.08 2.45 26.51
N GLY A 414 12.56 1.39 27.15
CA GLY A 414 12.03 0.20 26.48
C GLY A 414 10.75 0.39 25.64
N ILE A 415 10.16 1.57 25.67
CA ILE A 415 8.97 1.95 24.87
C ILE A 415 9.25 3.11 23.90
N SER A 416 10.43 3.72 23.97
CA SER A 416 10.81 4.86 23.12
C SER A 416 10.99 4.46 21.66
N ALA A 417 10.70 5.38 20.74
CA ALA A 417 10.93 5.21 19.31
C ALA A 417 11.57 6.49 18.74
N ASN A 418 12.66 6.35 17.99
CA ASN A 418 13.33 7.47 17.35
C ASN A 418 13.96 7.02 16.02
N ALA A 419 13.26 7.30 14.92
CA ALA A 419 13.66 6.85 13.58
C ALA A 419 14.94 7.54 13.05
N THR A 420 15.27 8.75 13.51
CA THR A 420 16.51 9.45 13.11
C THR A 420 17.77 8.84 13.71
N THR A 421 17.72 8.46 14.99
CA THR A 421 18.84 7.75 15.64
C THR A 421 18.80 6.24 15.42
N GLY A 422 17.71 5.69 14.87
CA GLY A 422 17.52 4.26 14.69
C GLY A 422 17.45 3.50 16.02
N LYS A 423 16.92 4.14 17.07
CA LYS A 423 16.79 3.58 18.42
C LYS A 423 15.32 3.38 18.75
N TYR A 424 14.97 2.15 19.09
CA TYR A 424 13.62 1.76 19.47
C TYR A 424 13.71 0.78 20.62
N GLY A 425 12.89 0.96 21.65
CA GLY A 425 12.72 -0.04 22.69
C GLY A 425 11.92 -1.23 22.18
N ALA A 426 12.15 -2.41 22.77
CA ALA A 426 11.52 -3.69 22.44
C ALA A 426 9.99 -3.69 22.50
N TYR A 427 9.38 -2.70 23.16
CA TYR A 427 7.93 -2.56 23.35
C TYR A 427 7.37 -1.29 22.69
N SER A 428 8.15 -0.61 21.85
CA SER A 428 7.75 0.60 21.12
C SER A 428 6.60 0.39 20.10
N MET A 429 6.33 -0.85 19.71
CA MET A 429 5.21 -1.26 18.88
C MET A 429 3.94 -1.63 19.67
N CYS A 430 3.99 -1.69 21.00
CA CYS A 430 2.83 -2.04 21.82
C CYS A 430 1.80 -0.90 21.90
N THR A 431 0.58 -1.20 22.36
CA THR A 431 -0.45 -0.16 22.55
C THR A 431 -0.03 0.82 23.63
N SER A 432 -0.59 2.03 23.62
CA SER A 432 -0.23 3.09 24.58
C SER A 432 -0.46 2.69 26.05
N GLU A 433 -1.46 1.86 26.32
CA GLU A 433 -1.77 1.32 27.65
C GLU A 433 -0.78 0.23 28.10
N GLN A 434 -0.35 -0.64 27.18
CA GLN A 434 0.72 -1.61 27.41
C GLN A 434 2.06 -0.89 27.64
N LYS A 435 2.42 0.08 26.79
CA LYS A 435 3.59 0.96 26.93
C LYS A 435 3.59 1.67 28.30
N LEU A 436 2.45 2.19 28.74
CA LEU A 436 2.34 2.88 30.03
C LEU A 436 2.49 1.93 31.22
N SER A 437 1.91 0.73 31.13
CA SER A 437 2.10 -0.33 32.12
C SER A 437 3.58 -0.67 32.30
N PHE A 438 4.33 -0.80 31.20
CA PHE A 438 5.77 -1.01 31.26
C PHE A 438 6.50 0.10 32.03
N ALA A 439 6.24 1.36 31.71
CA ALA A 439 6.87 2.50 32.37
C ALA A 439 6.52 2.59 33.87
N PHE A 440 5.26 2.36 34.24
CA PHE A 440 4.83 2.25 35.64
C PHE A 440 5.59 1.14 36.39
N ASN A 441 5.76 -0.03 35.77
CA ASN A 441 6.52 -1.13 36.36
C ASN A 441 8.01 -0.82 36.52
N GLN A 442 8.66 -0.20 35.54
CA GLN A 442 10.07 0.20 35.65
C GLN A 442 10.29 1.16 36.83
N TYR A 443 9.47 2.20 36.93
CA TYR A 443 9.51 3.12 38.06
C TYR A 443 9.25 2.39 39.40
N PHE A 444 8.21 1.57 39.48
CA PHE A 444 7.86 0.80 40.68
C PHE A 444 9.01 -0.11 41.15
N GLN A 445 9.68 -0.81 40.23
CA GLN A 445 10.84 -1.64 40.56
C GLN A 445 12.03 -0.80 41.05
N LYS A 446 12.29 0.37 40.44
CA LYS A 446 13.33 1.31 40.88
C LYS A 446 13.06 1.90 42.26
N GLN A 447 11.78 2.04 42.64
CA GLN A 447 11.34 2.37 44.00
C GLN A 447 11.31 1.15 44.97
N ASN A 448 12.05 0.07 44.66
CA ASN A 448 12.12 -1.16 45.45
C ASN A 448 10.75 -1.81 45.72
N SER A 449 9.81 -1.68 44.77
CA SER A 449 8.44 -2.20 44.89
C SER A 449 7.66 -1.67 46.11
N ALA A 450 7.96 -0.45 46.55
CA ALA A 450 7.22 0.20 47.65
C ALA A 450 5.72 0.29 47.33
N SER A 451 4.85 -0.05 48.29
CA SER A 451 3.39 -0.13 48.08
C SER A 451 2.73 1.18 47.64
N THR A 452 3.37 2.32 47.90
CA THR A 452 2.93 3.66 47.45
C THR A 452 3.42 4.05 46.05
N ALA A 453 4.31 3.27 45.44
CA ALA A 453 4.90 3.57 44.13
C ALA A 453 4.13 2.98 42.94
N CYS A 454 3.10 2.16 43.18
CA CYS A 454 2.17 1.66 42.16
C CYS A 454 0.73 2.16 42.43
N ASP A 455 0.56 3.48 42.41
CA ASP A 455 -0.75 4.13 42.50
C ASP A 455 -1.00 5.08 41.32
N PHE A 456 -0.04 5.98 41.05
CA PHE A 456 -0.11 6.94 39.94
C PHE A 456 -1.42 7.76 39.92
N SER A 457 -1.81 8.30 41.07
CA SER A 457 -3.11 8.99 41.29
C SER A 457 -4.31 8.07 41.03
N GLY A 458 -4.19 6.82 41.49
CA GLY A 458 -5.17 5.76 41.28
C GLY A 458 -5.28 5.20 39.85
N ASN A 459 -4.35 5.52 38.93
CA ASN A 459 -4.36 5.03 37.53
C ASN A 459 -3.56 3.74 37.32
N ALA A 460 -2.84 3.27 38.34
CA ALA A 460 -2.14 1.99 38.32
C ALA A 460 -2.71 1.00 39.35
N GLN A 461 -2.36 -0.27 39.19
CA GLN A 461 -2.64 -1.34 40.15
C GLN A 461 -1.54 -2.40 40.15
N THR A 462 -1.31 -3.02 41.31
CA THR A 462 -0.39 -4.15 41.44
C THR A 462 -1.05 -5.45 40.97
N GLN A 463 -0.28 -6.32 40.33
CA GLN A 463 -0.70 -7.68 39.97
C GLN A 463 0.38 -8.70 40.31
N ALA A 464 0.03 -9.98 40.29
CA ALA A 464 1.01 -11.07 40.37
C ALA A 464 1.62 -11.30 38.97
N GLY A 465 2.78 -10.69 38.71
CA GLY A 465 3.53 -10.91 37.47
C GLY A 465 3.89 -12.39 37.27
N SER A 466 3.72 -12.88 36.05
CA SER A 466 4.02 -14.27 35.68
C SER A 466 4.60 -14.36 34.27
N THR A 467 5.63 -15.20 34.11
CA THR A 467 6.27 -15.47 32.83
C THR A 467 6.29 -16.98 32.62
N ALA A 468 5.52 -17.47 31.66
CA ALA A 468 5.34 -18.89 31.38
C ALA A 468 5.44 -19.18 29.88
N GLY A 469 5.78 -20.42 29.53
CA GLY A 469 5.89 -20.87 28.14
C GLY A 469 6.88 -20.04 27.31
N ASN A 470 6.48 -19.70 26.09
CA ASN A 470 7.25 -18.90 25.14
C ASN A 470 7.52 -17.44 25.61
N CYS A 471 6.76 -16.90 26.56
CA CYS A 471 7.06 -15.58 27.12
C CYS A 471 8.46 -15.50 27.75
N VAL A 472 9.03 -16.63 28.23
CA VAL A 472 10.36 -16.64 28.86
C VAL A 472 11.45 -16.19 27.89
N SER A 473 11.44 -16.69 26.64
CA SER A 473 12.45 -16.31 25.63
C SER A 473 12.18 -14.91 25.07
N LEU A 474 10.92 -14.53 24.85
CA LEU A 474 10.55 -13.21 24.33
C LEU A 474 10.98 -12.08 25.29
N ILE A 475 10.70 -12.23 26.59
CA ILE A 475 11.07 -11.23 27.61
C ILE A 475 12.59 -11.25 27.90
N ALA A 476 13.25 -12.40 27.79
CA ALA A 476 14.71 -12.47 27.86
C ALA A 476 15.39 -11.71 26.70
N ALA A 477 14.86 -11.82 25.48
CA ALA A 477 15.37 -11.12 24.30
C ALA A 477 15.12 -9.61 24.34
N ALA A 478 13.97 -9.17 24.85
CA ALA A 478 13.65 -7.76 25.07
C ALA A 478 14.51 -7.10 26.18
N GLY A 479 14.99 -7.88 27.14
CA GLY A 479 15.77 -7.39 28.28
C GLY A 479 14.91 -6.75 29.37
N LYS A 480 15.52 -6.51 30.54
CA LYS A 480 14.81 -6.01 31.74
C LYS A 480 14.30 -4.59 31.60
N ASP A 481 15.06 -3.73 30.93
CA ASP A 481 14.75 -2.34 30.62
C ASP A 481 14.07 -2.16 29.26
N GLY A 482 13.82 -3.27 28.53
CA GLY A 482 13.25 -3.26 27.19
C GLY A 482 14.19 -2.69 26.12
N SER A 483 15.49 -2.57 26.36
CA SER A 483 16.46 -2.03 25.38
C SER A 483 16.93 -3.06 24.33
N GLY A 484 16.56 -4.33 24.48
CA GLY A 484 16.92 -5.41 23.56
C GLY A 484 16.06 -5.47 22.29
N THR A 485 16.28 -6.50 21.48
CA THR A 485 15.61 -6.69 20.19
C THR A 485 14.89 -8.04 20.16
N VAL A 486 13.62 -8.03 19.76
CA VAL A 486 12.83 -9.25 19.56
C VAL A 486 12.55 -9.45 18.08
N THR A 487 12.98 -10.58 17.53
CA THR A 487 12.88 -10.95 16.10
C THR A 487 11.76 -11.96 15.80
N ALA A 488 10.92 -12.28 16.79
CA ALA A 488 9.82 -13.23 16.63
C ALA A 488 8.69 -12.65 15.77
N VAL A 489 8.39 -13.30 14.65
CA VAL A 489 7.29 -12.95 13.73
C VAL A 489 5.93 -13.40 14.30
N PRO A 490 4.86 -12.61 14.16
CA PRO A 490 3.50 -13.01 14.56
C PRO A 490 3.02 -14.25 13.78
N THR A 491 2.59 -15.28 14.49
CA THR A 491 2.02 -16.51 13.91
C THR A 491 0.50 -16.46 13.71
N SER A 492 -0.17 -15.45 14.26
CA SER A 492 -1.59 -15.19 14.07
C SER A 492 -1.90 -13.69 14.02
N GLY A 493 -2.84 -13.31 13.14
CA GLY A 493 -3.40 -11.95 13.11
C GLY A 493 -4.31 -11.73 14.33
N GLY A 494 -3.71 -11.29 15.43
CA GLY A 494 -4.38 -11.25 16.74
C GLY A 494 -5.50 -10.21 16.84
N SER A 495 -6.74 -10.63 16.57
CA SER A 495 -7.93 -9.91 17.07
C SER A 495 -8.24 -10.34 18.50
N ALA A 496 -7.80 -9.54 19.48
CA ALA A 496 -8.14 -9.73 20.88
C ALA A 496 -9.58 -9.25 21.16
N THR A 497 -10.57 -10.14 21.01
CA THR A 497 -11.89 -9.96 21.63
C THR A 497 -12.24 -11.18 22.47
N GLY A 498 -12.57 -10.95 23.74
CA GLY A 498 -12.83 -12.03 24.70
C GLY A 498 -14.15 -12.75 24.42
N GLY A 499 -14.07 -13.98 23.92
CA GLY A 499 -15.22 -14.85 23.69
C GLY A 499 -14.92 -16.29 24.10
N SER A 500 -15.31 -16.68 25.31
CA SER A 500 -15.17 -18.07 25.76
C SER A 500 -16.10 -18.97 24.94
N SER A 501 -15.53 -19.90 24.17
CA SER A 501 -16.27 -20.93 23.44
C SER A 501 -15.55 -22.28 23.57
N SER A 502 -16.33 -23.32 23.85
CA SER A 502 -15.83 -24.62 24.28
C SER A 502 -15.29 -25.43 23.10
N ALA A 503 -14.05 -25.90 23.21
CA ALA A 503 -13.44 -26.74 22.17
C ALA A 503 -14.14 -28.11 22.06
N ALA A 504 -14.83 -28.35 20.94
CA ALA A 504 -15.26 -29.68 20.55
C ALA A 504 -14.07 -30.45 19.96
N THR A 505 -13.80 -31.64 20.51
CA THR A 505 -12.60 -32.41 20.16
C THR A 505 -12.76 -33.15 18.82
N SER A 506 -11.94 -32.79 17.82
CA SER A 506 -11.73 -33.61 16.62
C SER A 506 -10.29 -34.12 16.57
N THR A 507 -10.06 -35.34 17.05
CA THR A 507 -8.78 -36.04 16.96
C THR A 507 -8.50 -36.49 15.52
N GLY A 508 -7.35 -36.13 14.93
CA GLY A 508 -6.90 -36.79 13.70
C GLY A 508 -5.97 -36.07 12.74
N ALA A 509 -4.84 -35.51 13.18
CA ALA A 509 -3.69 -35.26 12.31
C ALA A 509 -2.39 -35.36 13.12
N ALA A 510 -1.44 -36.18 12.69
CA ALA A 510 -0.13 -36.29 13.32
C ALA A 510 0.77 -35.14 12.84
N MET A 511 1.26 -34.33 13.77
CA MET A 511 2.22 -33.27 13.45
C MET A 511 3.58 -33.88 13.11
N GLY A 512 4.02 -33.72 11.85
CA GLY A 512 5.40 -33.93 11.48
C GLY A 512 6.26 -32.78 12.00
N SER A 513 7.33 -33.09 12.72
CA SER A 513 8.22 -32.09 13.34
C SER A 513 8.92 -31.23 12.27
N VAL A 514 8.51 -29.97 12.14
CA VAL A 514 9.26 -28.98 11.35
C VAL A 514 10.42 -28.48 12.21
N VAL A 515 11.63 -28.89 11.86
CA VAL A 515 12.87 -28.33 12.42
C VAL A 515 13.13 -27.00 11.73
N ILE A 516 12.99 -25.90 12.48
CA ILE A 516 13.40 -24.57 12.02
C ILE A 516 14.91 -24.43 12.31
N PRO A 517 15.77 -24.17 11.30
CA PRO A 517 17.19 -23.95 11.56
C PRO A 517 17.40 -22.61 12.29
N GLN A 518 18.12 -22.65 13.41
CA GLN A 518 18.62 -21.43 14.05
C GLN A 518 19.80 -20.89 13.24
N PHE A 519 19.76 -19.60 12.89
CA PHE A 519 20.91 -18.91 12.31
C PHE A 519 21.84 -18.44 13.43
N GLU A 520 23.03 -19.03 13.53
CA GLU A 520 24.15 -18.43 14.26
C GLU A 520 24.93 -17.49 13.33
N ILE A 521 25.26 -16.29 13.84
CA ILE A 521 26.04 -15.29 13.10
C ILE A 521 27.53 -15.61 13.29
N GLY A 522 28.11 -16.35 12.35
CA GLY A 522 29.54 -16.64 12.30
C GLY A 522 30.35 -15.48 11.69
N THR A 523 31.40 -15.04 12.40
CA THR A 523 32.33 -14.00 11.93
C THR A 523 33.19 -14.48 10.76
N LEU A 524 33.30 -13.67 9.71
CA LEU A 524 34.21 -13.89 8.57
C LEU A 524 35.68 -13.97 9.00
N SER A 525 36.36 -15.01 8.51
CA SER A 525 37.82 -15.06 8.38
C SER A 525 38.17 -15.48 6.96
N MET A 526 39.17 -14.82 6.36
CA MET A 526 39.55 -15.00 4.96
C MET A 526 40.26 -16.34 4.73
N GLY A 527 40.03 -16.95 3.56
CA GLY A 527 40.69 -18.18 3.11
C GLY A 527 40.49 -18.37 1.60
N VAL A 528 41.58 -18.68 0.90
CA VAL A 528 41.74 -18.66 -0.57
C VAL A 528 41.31 -19.96 -1.26
N ASP A 529 40.92 -19.78 -2.54
CA ASP A 529 41.09 -20.69 -3.70
C ASP A 529 40.33 -22.04 -3.85
N ASP A 530 40.14 -22.33 -5.14
CA ASP A 530 39.86 -23.57 -5.88
C ASP A 530 38.46 -24.24 -6.00
N ASP A 531 38.11 -24.40 -7.28
CA ASP A 531 37.33 -25.43 -7.99
C ASP A 531 35.85 -25.76 -7.70
N LEU A 532 35.07 -25.62 -8.78
CA LEU A 532 33.80 -26.32 -9.03
C LEU A 532 34.05 -27.82 -9.33
N PRO A 533 33.07 -28.69 -9.07
CA PRO A 533 32.40 -29.28 -10.24
C PRO A 533 30.88 -29.51 -10.14
N ASP A 534 30.26 -29.34 -11.31
CA ASP A 534 29.09 -29.99 -11.92
C ASP A 534 28.22 -30.97 -11.09
N LEU A 535 26.91 -30.76 -11.13
CA LEU A 535 25.87 -31.65 -10.57
C LEU A 535 25.01 -32.25 -11.69
N SER A 536 25.31 -33.50 -12.06
CA SER A 536 24.42 -34.34 -12.88
C SER A 536 24.26 -35.74 -12.27
N SER A 537 23.03 -36.30 -12.39
CA SER A 537 22.49 -37.45 -11.61
C SER A 537 22.30 -37.14 -10.11
N ILE A 538 21.27 -37.63 -9.40
CA ILE A 538 20.72 -38.99 -9.38
C ILE A 538 19.19 -38.98 -9.22
N PHE A 539 18.49 -39.78 -10.03
CA PHE A 539 17.12 -40.25 -9.78
C PHE A 539 17.07 -41.74 -10.14
N ALA A 540 16.94 -42.65 -9.16
CA ALA A 540 16.28 -43.96 -9.30
C ALA A 540 16.44 -44.87 -8.05
N ALA A 541 15.30 -45.41 -7.57
CA ALA A 541 15.12 -46.70 -6.90
C ALA A 541 15.85 -46.94 -5.55
N GLN A 542 15.25 -47.60 -4.54
CA GLN A 542 14.65 -48.95 -4.64
C GLN A 542 13.57 -49.24 -3.57
N THR A 543 12.71 -50.21 -3.90
CA THR A 543 11.67 -50.81 -3.06
C THR A 543 12.06 -52.19 -2.51
N THR A 544 11.70 -52.49 -1.25
CA THR A 544 11.43 -53.83 -0.68
C THR A 544 10.44 -53.66 0.50
N LYS A 545 9.27 -54.32 0.57
CA LYS A 545 8.97 -55.71 1.02
C LYS A 545 9.56 -56.03 2.42
N THR A 546 8.85 -56.64 3.39
CA THR A 546 7.80 -57.69 3.27
C THR A 546 6.98 -57.90 4.58
N ALA A 547 5.82 -58.57 4.47
CA ALA A 547 5.15 -59.48 5.45
C ALA A 547 4.83 -59.00 6.88
N ASN A 548 3.57 -58.95 7.37
CA ASN A 548 2.51 -59.99 7.54
C ASN A 548 2.62 -60.80 8.85
N ASP A 549 1.70 -60.57 9.81
CA ASP A 549 1.15 -61.66 10.62
C ASP A 549 -0.25 -61.39 11.22
N ARG A 550 -0.87 -62.42 11.81
CA ARG A 550 -2.32 -62.65 11.90
C ARG A 550 -2.84 -62.94 13.32
N ALA A 551 -4.17 -62.92 13.47
CA ALA A 551 -5.02 -63.35 14.61
C ALA A 551 -5.25 -62.31 15.74
N GLY A 552 -6.42 -62.23 16.40
CA GLY A 552 -7.69 -62.95 16.22
C GLY A 552 -8.30 -63.43 17.56
N LYS A 553 -9.57 -63.08 17.84
CA LYS A 553 -10.52 -63.67 18.83
C LYS A 553 -11.82 -62.83 18.86
N THR A 554 -12.93 -63.31 18.30
CA THR A 554 -14.06 -64.07 18.93
C THR A 554 -14.98 -63.30 19.89
N GLU A 555 -16.20 -63.04 19.40
CA GLU A 555 -17.52 -63.27 20.05
C GLU A 555 -17.76 -62.93 21.53
N LYS A 556 -18.81 -62.14 21.79
CA LYS A 556 -20.07 -62.71 22.32
C LYS A 556 -21.31 -61.84 22.12
N THR A 557 -22.46 -62.51 22.16
CA THR A 557 -23.84 -62.04 21.91
C THR A 557 -24.55 -61.58 23.20
N THR A 558 -25.56 -60.70 23.07
CA THR A 558 -26.94 -60.92 23.59
C THR A 558 -27.92 -59.75 23.28
N ALA A 559 -29.12 -60.13 22.81
CA ALA A 559 -30.48 -59.69 23.19
C ALA A 559 -30.78 -58.18 23.39
N GLU A 560 -31.60 -57.54 22.55
CA GLU A 560 -33.09 -57.55 22.57
C GLU A 560 -33.76 -56.88 23.79
N SER A 561 -34.36 -55.70 23.56
CA SER A 561 -35.79 -55.48 23.85
C SER A 561 -36.30 -54.17 23.23
N ALA A 562 -37.44 -54.25 22.55
CA ALA A 562 -38.15 -53.10 22.01
C ALA A 562 -39.32 -52.73 22.92
N VAL A 563 -39.56 -51.44 23.15
CA VAL A 563 -40.89 -50.92 23.52
C VAL A 563 -41.27 -49.76 22.61
N LYS A 564 -42.55 -49.74 22.28
CA LYS A 564 -43.21 -49.00 21.19
C LYS A 564 -44.24 -48.04 21.82
N ARG A 565 -44.73 -47.06 21.03
CA ARG A 565 -45.91 -46.17 21.22
C ARG A 565 -45.58 -44.71 21.56
N THR A 566 -46.26 -43.65 21.08
CA THR A 566 -47.18 -43.29 19.95
C THR A 566 -48.11 -42.19 20.50
N GLY A 567 -48.40 -41.14 19.72
CA GLY A 567 -49.31 -40.03 20.08
C GLY A 567 -48.62 -38.68 19.81
N ALA A 568 -48.96 -37.82 18.84
CA ALA A 568 -50.27 -37.39 18.29
C ALA A 568 -51.06 -36.50 19.29
N VAL A 569 -51.70 -35.37 18.95
CA VAL A 569 -51.90 -34.68 17.64
C VAL A 569 -52.56 -33.28 17.85
N LYS A 570 -52.48 -32.34 16.87
CA LYS A 570 -53.35 -31.13 16.65
C LYS A 570 -53.37 -30.03 17.75
N GLU A 571 -53.92 -28.81 17.56
CA GLU A 571 -54.17 -27.85 16.43
C GLU A 571 -54.44 -26.46 17.06
N GLY A 572 -54.37 -25.35 16.31
CA GLY A 572 -54.88 -24.06 16.80
C GLY A 572 -54.41 -22.81 16.02
N GLU A 573 -55.16 -22.42 15.00
CA GLU A 573 -55.06 -21.07 14.38
C GLU A 573 -55.58 -19.97 15.32
N VAL A 574 -55.20 -18.70 15.06
CA VAL A 574 -56.09 -17.65 14.52
C VAL A 574 -55.25 -16.40 14.15
N ALA A 575 -55.58 -15.76 13.02
CA ALA A 575 -54.91 -14.58 12.49
C ALA A 575 -55.56 -13.25 12.94
N GLN A 576 -54.91 -12.10 12.69
CA GLN A 576 -55.46 -11.06 11.77
C GLN A 576 -54.53 -9.85 11.50
N LYS A 577 -54.91 -9.06 10.48
CA LYS A 577 -54.16 -7.97 9.82
C LYS A 577 -54.46 -6.60 10.45
N ALA A 578 -53.56 -5.61 10.30
CA ALA A 578 -53.78 -4.39 9.48
C ALA A 578 -52.88 -3.17 9.82
N LYS A 579 -52.47 -2.43 8.77
CA LYS A 579 -52.00 -1.02 8.72
C LYS A 579 -53.12 -0.18 8.05
N PRO A 580 -53.00 1.15 7.83
CA PRO A 580 -52.40 2.29 8.58
C PRO A 580 -53.35 3.54 8.65
N ARG A 581 -52.95 4.69 9.27
CA ARG A 581 -53.14 6.06 8.68
C ARG A 581 -52.64 7.29 9.50
N ARG A 582 -52.27 8.33 8.73
CA ARG A 582 -51.87 9.73 9.05
C ARG A 582 -52.87 10.61 9.86
N ARG A 583 -52.34 11.59 10.61
CA ARG A 583 -52.54 13.08 10.53
C ARG A 583 -51.51 13.74 11.49
N VAL A 584 -50.73 14.79 11.20
CA VAL A 584 -50.92 16.15 10.63
C VAL A 584 -51.47 17.19 11.62
N LEU A 585 -50.57 18.08 12.08
CA LEU A 585 -50.70 19.45 12.64
C LEU A 585 -49.23 19.96 12.68
N LYS A 586 -48.67 20.82 11.81
CA LYS A 586 -48.93 22.20 11.36
C LYS A 586 -48.74 23.30 12.44
N THR A 587 -47.70 24.13 12.21
CA THR A 587 -47.49 25.54 12.63
C THR A 587 -47.31 25.82 14.15
N VAL A 588 -46.52 26.79 14.63
CA VAL A 588 -46.07 28.11 14.10
C VAL A 588 -44.60 28.45 14.49
N SER A 589 -43.96 29.33 13.72
CA SER A 589 -42.88 30.33 14.02
C SER A 589 -42.51 30.58 15.51
N ASP A 590 -41.28 30.94 15.91
CA ASP A 590 -40.45 32.06 15.40
C ASP A 590 -38.93 31.91 15.70
N ASN A 591 -38.11 32.75 15.06
CA ASN A 591 -36.65 32.83 15.19
C ASN A 591 -36.22 34.29 15.47
N THR A 592 -35.36 34.56 16.46
CA THR A 592 -34.79 35.93 16.67
C THR A 592 -33.40 35.95 17.33
N LEU A 593 -32.38 36.01 16.47
CA LEU A 593 -31.18 36.88 16.49
C LEU A 593 -30.63 37.50 17.82
N LEU A 594 -29.33 37.22 18.04
CA LEU A 594 -28.21 38.15 18.31
C LEU A 594 -28.05 38.98 19.63
N ARG A 595 -26.98 38.62 20.37
CA ARG A 595 -25.90 39.49 20.95
C ARG A 595 -26.26 40.46 22.14
N PRO A 596 -25.27 41.05 22.88
CA PRO A 596 -24.26 40.43 23.75
C PRO A 596 -24.08 41.23 25.10
N VAL A 597 -22.89 41.15 25.74
CA VAL A 597 -22.43 41.93 26.95
C VAL A 597 -22.94 41.38 28.31
N GLY A 598 -22.14 41.27 29.39
CA GLY A 598 -20.71 41.54 29.54
C GLY A 598 -20.17 41.27 30.97
N LYS A 599 -18.91 41.70 31.18
CA LYS A 599 -18.07 41.56 32.39
C LYS A 599 -18.78 41.69 33.75
N GLU A 600 -18.31 40.88 34.72
CA GLU A 600 -18.16 41.34 36.10
C GLU A 600 -16.85 40.81 36.72
N ALA A 601 -16.30 41.54 37.69
CA ALA A 601 -15.00 41.26 38.29
C ALA A 601 -15.13 41.12 39.82
N GLY A 602 -14.56 40.06 40.39
CA GLY A 602 -14.44 39.82 41.82
C GLY A 602 -12.98 39.86 42.26
N ARG A 603 -12.69 40.49 43.40
CA ARG A 603 -11.32 40.88 43.83
C ARG A 603 -11.08 40.46 45.28
N GLY A 604 -9.91 39.87 45.56
CA GLY A 604 -9.43 39.55 46.91
C GLY A 604 -8.81 38.13 47.00
N GLU A 605 -7.75 37.89 47.75
CA GLU A 605 -6.89 38.81 48.52
C GLU A 605 -5.51 38.16 48.74
N GLU A 606 -4.42 38.94 48.67
CA GLU A 606 -3.04 38.44 48.75
C GLU A 606 -2.52 38.46 50.21
N ARG A 607 -2.03 37.33 50.73
CA ARG A 607 -1.27 37.32 52.00
C ARG A 607 0.11 36.70 51.84
N ARG A 608 1.13 37.57 51.83
CA ARG A 608 2.53 37.21 51.99
C ARG A 608 2.85 36.87 53.45
N GLN A 609 3.66 35.83 53.66
CA GLN A 609 4.59 35.76 54.79
C GLN A 609 6.02 35.58 54.25
N LYS A 610 6.98 36.23 54.93
CA LYS A 610 8.43 36.13 54.65
C LYS A 610 9.11 35.46 55.83
N SER A 611 10.04 34.55 55.55
CA SER A 611 11.19 34.29 56.42
C SER A 611 12.39 33.83 55.57
N ALA A 612 13.56 34.41 55.84
CA ALA A 612 14.85 34.03 55.27
C ALA A 612 15.45 32.84 56.08
N SER A 613 16.61 32.23 55.83
CA SER A 613 17.66 32.34 54.79
C SER A 613 18.59 31.12 54.97
N SER A 614 19.21 30.57 53.91
CA SER A 614 20.67 30.29 53.88
C SER A 614 21.09 29.57 52.59
N ALA A 615 22.28 29.92 52.09
CA ALA A 615 22.85 29.51 50.82
C ALA A 615 23.24 28.03 50.70
N HIS A 616 23.18 27.50 49.47
CA HIS A 616 24.32 26.83 48.82
C HIS A 616 24.29 27.11 47.31
N GLN A 617 25.42 27.51 46.74
CA GLN A 617 25.60 27.70 45.30
C GLN A 617 26.02 26.36 44.67
N HIS A 618 25.36 25.93 43.60
CA HIS A 618 25.99 25.12 42.55
C HIS A 618 25.31 25.35 41.20
N SER A 619 26.04 25.03 40.14
CA SER A 619 25.79 25.37 38.72
C SER A 619 24.52 24.79 38.11
N LEU A 620 23.82 25.62 37.31
CA LEU A 620 22.82 25.17 36.32
C LEU A 620 23.48 25.06 34.91
N PRO A 621 23.12 24.05 34.10
CA PRO A 621 23.72 23.82 32.78
C PRO A 621 23.04 24.60 31.63
N SER A 622 23.66 24.53 30.46
CA SER A 622 23.41 25.28 29.21
C SER A 622 22.01 25.23 28.56
N ASN A 623 21.06 24.48 29.11
CA ASN A 623 19.79 24.18 28.42
C ASN A 623 18.73 25.29 28.54
N LEU A 624 18.95 26.30 29.40
CA LEU A 624 18.01 27.41 29.56
C LEU A 624 18.12 28.46 28.44
N GLU A 625 19.33 28.74 27.95
CA GLU A 625 19.54 29.67 26.82
C GLU A 625 19.01 29.09 25.50
N GLU A 626 19.13 27.76 25.32
CA GLU A 626 18.59 27.05 24.16
C GLU A 626 17.05 27.06 24.13
N MET A 627 16.39 26.80 25.27
CA MET A 627 14.93 26.95 25.38
C MET A 627 14.47 28.40 25.14
N GLN A 628 15.19 29.40 25.65
CA GLN A 628 14.87 30.82 25.40
C GLN A 628 15.11 31.22 23.93
N GLY A 629 16.10 30.63 23.26
CA GLY A 629 16.34 30.78 21.83
C GLY A 629 15.22 30.18 20.98
N ASN A 630 14.70 29.01 21.37
CA ASN A 630 13.58 28.35 20.71
C ASN A 630 12.27 29.12 20.93
N PHE A 631 12.00 29.63 22.13
CA PHE A 631 10.81 30.45 22.41
C PHE A 631 10.77 31.71 21.53
N LYS A 632 11.90 32.43 21.41
CA LYS A 632 12.04 33.60 20.51
C LYS A 632 11.93 33.28 19.02
N ARG A 633 12.23 32.04 18.61
CA ARG A 633 11.98 31.58 17.22
C ARG A 633 10.49 31.31 16.99
N ILE A 634 9.77 30.78 17.98
CA ILE A 634 8.33 30.53 17.92
C ILE A 634 7.55 31.84 17.87
N GLU A 635 7.87 32.81 18.73
CA GLU A 635 7.29 34.17 18.71
C GLU A 635 7.45 34.82 17.32
N LYS A 636 8.66 34.81 16.75
CA LYS A 636 8.92 35.32 15.39
C LYS A 636 8.21 34.57 14.27
N SER A 637 7.74 33.35 14.51
CA SER A 637 6.94 32.60 13.52
C SER A 637 5.45 32.90 13.65
N LEU A 638 4.96 33.15 14.88
CA LEU A 638 3.61 33.65 15.13
C LEU A 638 3.41 35.06 14.56
N ASP A 639 4.36 35.98 14.77
CA ASP A 639 4.32 37.34 14.19
C ASP A 639 4.18 37.31 12.65
N ARG A 640 4.90 36.38 11.99
CA ARG A 640 4.84 36.22 10.53
C ARG A 640 3.54 35.58 10.05
N LEU A 641 2.91 34.72 10.84
CA LEU A 641 1.60 34.16 10.53
C LEU A 641 0.48 35.23 10.68
N GLU A 642 0.57 36.13 11.67
CA GLU A 642 -0.33 37.28 11.75
C GLU A 642 -0.16 38.28 10.59
N GLU A 643 1.08 38.49 10.13
CA GLU A 643 1.37 39.34 8.97
C GLU A 643 0.82 38.71 7.66
N PHE A 644 0.95 37.39 7.52
CA PHE A 644 0.37 36.63 6.40
C PHE A 644 -1.17 36.61 6.43
N GLY A 645 -1.77 36.54 7.63
CA GLY A 645 -3.22 36.67 7.82
C GLY A 645 -3.73 38.04 7.35
N ARG A 646 -3.08 39.12 7.81
CA ARG A 646 -3.45 40.50 7.42
C ARG A 646 -3.29 40.80 5.93
N THR A 647 -2.28 40.21 5.26
CA THR A 647 -2.15 40.33 3.80
C THR A 647 -3.22 39.57 3.03
N ARG A 648 -3.76 38.48 3.59
CA ARG A 648 -4.89 37.73 3.00
C ARG A 648 -6.22 38.47 3.14
N GLU A 649 -6.45 39.12 4.29
CA GLU A 649 -7.67 39.89 4.57
C GLU A 649 -7.78 41.13 3.64
N LEU A 650 -6.68 41.86 3.44
CA LEU A 650 -6.58 43.00 2.51
C LEU A 650 -6.70 42.63 1.02
N ALA A 651 -6.52 41.35 0.66
CA ALA A 651 -6.70 40.87 -0.71
C ALA A 651 -8.17 40.56 -1.06
N ILE A 652 -9.01 40.34 -0.06
CA ILE A 652 -10.43 39.95 -0.23
C ILE A 652 -11.33 41.20 -0.40
N GLU A 653 -10.97 42.36 0.15
CA GLU A 653 -11.74 43.61 0.01
C GLU A 653 -11.64 44.32 -1.35
N ARG A 654 -10.98 43.74 -2.37
CA ARG A 654 -10.71 44.39 -3.67
C ARG A 654 -11.32 43.75 -4.91
N LEU A 655 -12.36 42.93 -4.76
CA LEU A 655 -13.17 42.46 -5.89
C LEU A 655 -14.48 43.25 -5.98
N PRO A 656 -14.82 43.86 -7.14
CA PRO A 656 -16.07 44.59 -7.30
C PRO A 656 -17.26 43.63 -7.37
N ALA A 657 -18.33 43.93 -6.63
CA ALA A 657 -19.58 43.19 -6.71
C ALA A 657 -20.25 43.37 -8.07
N VAL A 658 -20.85 42.29 -8.58
CA VAL A 658 -21.76 42.31 -9.73
C VAL A 658 -23.07 41.68 -9.27
N ASP A 659 -24.15 42.45 -9.34
CA ASP A 659 -25.48 42.04 -8.87
C ASP A 659 -26.02 40.83 -9.65
N VAL A 660 -26.60 39.87 -8.92
CA VAL A 660 -27.29 38.70 -9.48
C VAL A 660 -28.80 38.86 -9.25
N GLU A 661 -29.45 39.72 -10.03
CA GLU A 661 -30.90 39.91 -9.94
C GLU A 661 -31.58 40.29 -11.28
N ASP A 662 -31.36 39.47 -12.32
CA ASP A 662 -32.36 39.24 -13.38
C ASP A 662 -32.11 37.85 -14.05
N MET A 663 -32.96 37.46 -15.01
CA MET A 663 -33.06 36.15 -15.68
C MET A 663 -33.96 35.11 -14.97
N ARG A 664 -35.17 35.55 -14.62
CA ARG A 664 -36.31 34.63 -14.41
C ARG A 664 -37.49 34.87 -15.36
N GLU A 665 -37.24 35.06 -16.67
CA GLU A 665 -38.29 34.86 -17.69
C GLU A 665 -37.83 34.31 -19.05
N LYS A 666 -38.44 33.17 -19.40
CA LYS A 666 -38.83 32.66 -20.75
C LYS A 666 -37.77 32.09 -21.71
N PRO A 667 -37.98 30.85 -22.21
CA PRO A 667 -37.24 30.27 -23.33
C PRO A 667 -37.85 30.68 -24.68
N ARG A 668 -37.02 31.02 -25.68
CA ARG A 668 -37.30 30.95 -27.14
C ARG A 668 -36.13 31.51 -27.98
N ARG A 669 -35.07 30.73 -28.23
CA ARG A 669 -34.21 30.91 -29.44
C ARG A 669 -33.23 29.80 -29.82
N GLU A 670 -33.47 28.54 -29.44
CA GLU A 670 -32.74 27.39 -30.00
C GLU A 670 -33.61 26.59 -30.95
N LYS A 671 -33.93 27.21 -32.09
CA LYS A 671 -34.53 26.54 -33.26
C LYS A 671 -34.09 27.22 -34.55
N LYS A 672 -32.80 27.56 -34.64
CA LYS A 672 -32.20 28.20 -35.82
C LYS A 672 -30.68 27.99 -35.97
N VAL A 673 -30.18 26.85 -35.49
CA VAL A 673 -28.80 26.37 -35.73
C VAL A 673 -28.81 24.93 -36.27
N ALA A 674 -29.85 24.14 -35.99
CA ALA A 674 -30.08 22.85 -36.66
C ALA A 674 -30.43 23.00 -38.17
N ASP A 675 -31.00 24.13 -38.59
CA ASP A 675 -31.42 24.38 -39.98
C ASP A 675 -30.31 25.01 -40.86
N ILE A 676 -29.03 24.91 -40.48
CA ILE A 676 -27.87 25.45 -41.24
C ILE A 676 -26.81 24.37 -41.53
N LEU A 677 -27.01 23.14 -41.04
CA LEU A 677 -26.06 22.02 -41.19
C LEU A 677 -26.66 20.81 -41.92
N GLN A 678 -27.71 21.05 -42.73
CA GLN A 678 -28.37 20.03 -43.56
C GLN A 678 -28.71 20.58 -44.97
N GLU A 679 -27.79 21.34 -45.58
CA GLU A 679 -27.92 21.84 -46.97
C GLU A 679 -26.55 21.91 -47.69
N GLN A 680 -25.68 20.92 -47.49
CA GLN A 680 -24.44 20.73 -48.29
C GLN A 680 -24.08 19.24 -48.58
N LEU A 681 -25.05 18.33 -48.48
CA LEU A 681 -24.89 16.91 -48.84
C LEU A 681 -26.16 16.38 -49.51
N GLU A 682 -26.40 16.74 -50.78
CA GLU A 682 -27.37 16.05 -51.66
C GLU A 682 -27.18 16.41 -53.16
N SER A 683 -25.98 16.11 -53.68
CA SER A 683 -25.63 15.87 -55.11
C SER A 683 -24.15 15.44 -55.10
N GLU A 684 -23.71 14.30 -55.65
CA GLU A 684 -24.17 13.56 -56.83
C GLU A 684 -24.00 12.03 -56.64
N ASP A 685 -25.01 11.27 -57.04
CA ASP A 685 -24.99 9.86 -57.50
C ASP A 685 -25.94 9.85 -58.74
N GLU A 686 -25.84 9.04 -59.80
CA GLU A 686 -25.17 7.75 -60.00
C GLU A 686 -24.91 7.46 -61.51
N ASP A 687 -24.21 6.34 -61.79
CA ASP A 687 -24.27 5.45 -62.99
C ASP A 687 -23.45 5.72 -64.28
N VAL A 688 -22.57 4.75 -64.63
CA VAL A 688 -22.61 3.90 -65.86
C VAL A 688 -21.42 2.90 -65.90
N THR A 689 -21.66 1.70 -66.45
CA THR A 689 -20.93 0.43 -66.26
C THR A 689 -19.74 0.06 -67.19
N GLU A 690 -18.94 -0.91 -66.73
CA GLU A 690 -17.91 -1.81 -67.34
C GLU A 690 -17.81 -2.00 -68.89
N PRO A 691 -16.62 -2.35 -69.46
CA PRO A 691 -16.26 -3.80 -69.63
C PRO A 691 -14.73 -4.16 -69.58
N ARG A 692 -14.36 -5.35 -70.10
CA ARG A 692 -13.35 -6.29 -69.52
C ARG A 692 -12.30 -6.87 -70.51
N THR A 693 -11.14 -7.34 -70.00
CA THR A 693 -10.05 -8.16 -70.65
C THR A 693 -9.08 -7.42 -71.61
N ARG A 694 -7.83 -7.85 -71.93
CA ARG A 694 -7.15 -9.19 -71.89
C ARG A 694 -5.58 -9.14 -71.97
N ARG A 695 -4.91 -10.01 -71.19
CA ARG A 695 -3.53 -10.65 -71.25
C ARG A 695 -2.36 -10.20 -72.17
N THR A 696 -1.15 -10.57 -71.67
CA THR A 696 0.16 -10.96 -72.30
C THR A 696 1.28 -9.88 -72.33
N GLY A 697 2.55 -10.18 -71.99
CA GLY A 697 3.13 -11.37 -71.31
C GLY A 697 4.68 -11.44 -71.31
N THR A 698 5.28 -12.34 -70.48
CA THR A 698 6.69 -12.86 -70.52
C THR A 698 7.85 -11.86 -70.32
N VAL A 699 9.00 -12.18 -69.69
CA VAL A 699 9.94 -13.33 -69.82
C VAL A 699 10.48 -13.84 -68.45
N LYS A 700 11.16 -15.01 -68.42
CA LYS A 700 11.55 -15.85 -67.26
C LYS A 700 13.03 -15.74 -66.77
N SER A 701 13.26 -16.17 -65.51
CA SER A 701 14.39 -17.01 -64.96
C SER A 701 15.83 -16.45 -65.02
N VAL A 702 16.81 -16.81 -64.15
CA VAL A 702 17.24 -18.10 -63.53
C VAL A 702 17.89 -17.78 -62.15
N ALA A 703 17.47 -18.32 -61.00
CA ALA A 703 17.89 -19.54 -60.26
C ALA A 703 19.36 -19.63 -59.72
N ASN A 704 19.46 -19.84 -58.39
CA ASN A 704 20.49 -20.51 -57.56
C ASN A 704 21.99 -20.54 -57.94
N VAL A 705 22.87 -20.33 -56.93
CA VAL A 705 23.86 -21.33 -56.44
C VAL A 705 24.38 -20.94 -55.03
N ARG A 706 25.12 -21.86 -54.40
CA ARG A 706 25.35 -22.05 -52.96
C ARG A 706 26.80 -21.71 -52.54
N ALA A 707 26.97 -21.41 -51.24
CA ALA A 707 28.18 -21.26 -50.42
C ALA A 707 29.60 -21.57 -50.99
N GLY A 708 30.56 -20.75 -50.57
CA GLY A 708 32.01 -21.03 -50.63
C GLY A 708 32.81 -20.12 -49.66
N THR A 709 33.59 -20.76 -48.79
CA THR A 709 34.61 -20.19 -47.87
C THR A 709 35.81 -21.14 -47.91
N PRO A 710 36.98 -20.79 -47.35
CA PRO A 710 37.69 -19.50 -47.33
C PRO A 710 39.10 -19.66 -47.96
N GLU A 711 39.89 -18.59 -48.09
CA GLU A 711 41.36 -18.70 -48.16
C GLU A 711 42.05 -17.69 -47.23
N THR A 712 43.20 -18.12 -46.73
CA THR A 712 44.03 -17.52 -45.68
C THR A 712 45.30 -16.92 -46.28
N GLU A 713 45.78 -15.81 -45.75
CA GLU A 713 47.23 -15.60 -45.61
C GLU A 713 47.55 -15.05 -44.21
N ASP A 714 48.72 -15.43 -43.71
CA ASP A 714 49.20 -15.33 -42.33
C ASP A 714 50.61 -14.73 -42.38
N TYR A 715 50.93 -13.78 -41.49
CA TYR A 715 52.30 -13.53 -41.06
C TYR A 715 52.33 -12.72 -39.75
N SER A 716 52.84 -13.37 -38.69
CA SER A 716 53.23 -12.78 -37.40
C SER A 716 54.77 -12.59 -37.36
N PRO A 717 55.46 -12.42 -36.21
CA PRO A 717 55.24 -11.59 -35.02
C PRO A 717 56.46 -10.67 -34.74
N VAL A 718 56.38 -9.80 -33.71
CA VAL A 718 57.53 -9.52 -32.82
C VAL A 718 57.04 -9.37 -31.38
N GLU A 719 57.76 -10.05 -30.49
CA GLU A 719 57.88 -9.94 -29.01
C GLU A 719 58.23 -8.50 -28.55
N ASP A 720 58.41 -8.14 -27.29
CA ASP A 720 57.91 -8.51 -25.94
C ASP A 720 58.61 -7.49 -24.99
N GLU A 721 58.08 -7.24 -23.80
CA GLU A 721 58.77 -6.79 -22.57
C GLU A 721 57.80 -6.09 -21.62
N SER A 722 57.63 -6.74 -20.47
CA SER A 722 57.19 -6.16 -19.21
C SER A 722 58.13 -5.06 -18.70
N ASP A 723 57.62 -4.13 -17.89
CA ASP A 723 58.16 -4.06 -16.53
C ASP A 723 57.21 -3.49 -15.49
N ASP A 724 57.38 -3.99 -14.28
CA ASP A 724 56.62 -3.71 -13.06
C ASP A 724 57.29 -2.57 -12.26
N MET A 725 56.53 -1.76 -11.53
CA MET A 725 56.81 -1.46 -10.12
C MET A 725 55.86 -0.46 -9.47
N SER A 726 55.73 -0.65 -8.16
CA SER A 726 54.71 -0.09 -7.29
C SER A 726 55.25 0.95 -6.29
N THR A 727 54.31 1.60 -5.59
CA THR A 727 54.40 2.18 -4.23
C THR A 727 54.82 3.65 -3.97
N LEU A 728 54.31 4.09 -2.80
CA LEU A 728 54.73 5.18 -1.90
C LEU A 728 54.08 6.58 -2.03
N SER A 729 52.98 6.72 -1.26
CA SER A 729 52.90 7.56 -0.04
C SER A 729 53.31 9.05 -0.08
N GLY A 730 52.44 9.91 0.48
CA GLY A 730 52.86 11.20 1.04
C GLY A 730 51.75 12.23 1.26
N ALA A 731 51.29 12.40 2.50
CA ALA A 731 50.35 13.47 2.86
C ALA A 731 51.09 14.76 3.28
N MET A 732 50.53 15.94 2.96
CA MET A 732 50.51 17.18 3.77
C MET A 732 49.70 18.25 3.00
N ILE A 733 48.62 18.85 3.54
CA ILE A 733 48.52 19.87 4.61
C ILE A 733 48.82 21.31 4.13
N LEU A 734 47.77 22.15 4.22
CA LEU A 734 47.72 23.63 4.32
C LEU A 734 48.76 24.49 3.56
N HIS A 735 48.29 25.43 2.72
CA HIS A 735 48.07 26.81 3.21
C HIS A 735 47.16 27.70 2.34
N TRP A 736 46.91 28.91 2.83
CA TRP A 736 45.80 29.81 2.48
C TRP A 736 46.27 31.07 1.71
N ARG A 737 45.33 31.71 0.99
CA ARG A 737 45.29 33.12 0.49
C ARG A 737 45.67 33.47 -0.97
N ARG A 738 44.61 33.90 -1.67
CA ARG A 738 44.42 35.19 -2.38
C ARG A 738 45.53 35.72 -3.32
N THR A 739 45.15 35.92 -4.59
CA THR A 739 45.13 37.27 -5.19
C THR A 739 44.01 37.42 -6.22
N ARG A 740 43.53 38.65 -6.45
CA ARG A 740 42.42 39.00 -7.37
C ARG A 740 42.95 39.58 -8.69
N LYS A 741 42.21 39.37 -9.79
CA LYS A 741 41.82 40.36 -10.84
C LYS A 741 40.76 39.72 -11.76
N LYS A 742 39.58 40.34 -11.97
CA LYS A 742 39.18 41.09 -13.21
C LYS A 742 39.43 40.27 -14.49
N MET A 743 38.54 40.10 -15.47
CA MET A 743 37.27 40.76 -15.87
C MET A 743 36.40 39.70 -16.61
N ILE A 744 35.19 39.93 -17.16
CA ILE A 744 34.43 41.15 -17.51
C ILE A 744 32.94 40.98 -17.07
N LEU A 745 32.01 41.82 -17.53
CA LEU A 745 30.56 41.66 -17.38
C LEU A 745 29.88 41.96 -18.73
N VAL A 746 28.95 41.12 -19.21
CA VAL A 746 28.04 41.46 -20.34
C VAL A 746 26.60 41.09 -19.95
N ARG A 747 25.67 41.99 -20.23
CA ARG A 747 24.26 41.96 -19.82
C ARG A 747 23.37 42.00 -21.07
N HIS A 748 22.42 41.06 -21.17
CA HIS A 748 21.02 41.26 -21.60
C HIS A 748 20.69 41.89 -23.00
N PRO A 749 19.40 42.02 -23.41
CA PRO A 749 18.14 41.48 -22.84
C PRO A 749 17.17 40.80 -23.86
N SER A 750 16.03 40.30 -23.32
CA SER A 750 14.71 40.12 -23.98
C SER A 750 14.60 39.03 -25.08
N LEU A 751 13.46 38.32 -25.21
CA LEU A 751 12.09 38.51 -24.68
C LEU A 751 11.60 37.27 -23.91
#